data_AF-A0A8J5NIG0-F1
#
_entry.id   AF-A0A8J5NIG0-F1
#
_cell.length_a   1.000
_cell.length_b   1.000
_cell.length_c   1.000
_cell.angle_alpha   90.00
_cell.angle_beta   90.00
_cell.angle_gamma   90.00
#
_symmetry.space_group_name_H-M   'P 1'
#
loop_
_entity.id
_entity.type
_entity.pdbx_description
1 polymer ?
#
loop_
_entity_poly.entity_id
_entity_poly.type
_entity_poly.pdbx_seq_one_letter_code
_entity_poly.pdbx_strand_id
1 'polypeptide(L)'
;MTSRSVTVTKRYNEPISMRQSSLQCMQEKQATHQSAYNAETERSSRMKKLAYHFVTLCLFTKSDMPTSTGINTTFAIAGILAGPGTISNADIEWNDMGKGILVALYFTWHLTLCFNLGNQRQPQSVIEDGVNKPWRPIPAGRISPELTHKWQLVSIVSLLALCYTTLGAWQETAFYLFCTWLYNERAWGDKSWWQRALMNACGITTNRVATLRVAVTTIQANSHENFEFTNKGLGWFLMCASLVFTTIQVQDLRDQEGDKLIDRQTFPLILGDAPTRWITAVAVMIWSLVCPLYWRLGVVGCAVPILTGAIVSAHMLICRSRERDQTSFRLVAAWKRKKSGPKGPRKRTKEAILQAQRSAKHTRTDIDGEIRAQDLAEAPSSTQHNGSSNSSPSGGSQSPQGAQDMTIVSYDARIPMSSFSYYLNIYHDCLYVVWPVIDHEVLLIRLRNPDNKIAYALAASICSATRAQLRLSNDDAGPSTYQMAYEAEQSRLMLDYSKHQIIDGVLTCFFLHVFYSNTGRITKSTLLLREAIAYAHILGLHQDLFYTDLDHDTIQYHLRIAWILFITDRAHSLQHDLPPTFKLSPTLPELHPQQDAGLGSAFCSLCRLFQAFDDACPPDVRSNQVGFLGAISSQLRARHPLPLCDNEIQRADIVVTDSWLRVVLWKAAIPYVDANTDPNDQGLSVSFPTSVARDLLAKLTTLSSCALETHGPGMMSKLFEVANSVADVIICAPDLADVDSAHIGPRDILCALSSLIASLRTTANPALLTLLREKMMACALGQARPGRLLQITDVPDDDLQSEEMNLVN
;
A
#
# COMPACT_ATOMS: atom_id res chain seq x y z
N MET A 1 -70.19 -64.75 33.83
CA MET A 1 -71.53 -64.33 33.37
C MET A 1 -71.36 -63.43 32.15
N THR A 2 -72.14 -63.72 31.11
CA THR A 2 -72.45 -62.97 29.87
C THR A 2 -71.33 -62.60 28.87
N SER A 3 -71.33 -63.37 27.78
CA SER A 3 -70.71 -63.15 26.46
C SER A 3 -71.68 -62.39 25.53
N ARG A 4 -71.17 -61.56 24.59
CA ARG A 4 -71.61 -61.51 23.16
C ARG A 4 -70.85 -60.49 22.27
N SER A 5 -70.25 -61.02 21.20
CA SER A 5 -70.32 -60.66 19.77
C SER A 5 -70.06 -59.23 19.20
N VAL A 6 -68.99 -59.18 18.40
CA VAL A 6 -68.65 -58.46 17.14
C VAL A 6 -69.70 -57.57 16.44
N THR A 7 -69.26 -56.39 15.92
CA THR A 7 -69.66 -55.87 14.59
C THR A 7 -68.56 -54.99 13.97
N VAL A 8 -68.24 -55.24 12.68
CA VAL A 8 -67.28 -54.55 11.80
C VAL A 8 -67.97 -53.40 11.07
N THR A 9 -67.32 -52.24 10.88
CA THR A 9 -67.69 -51.26 9.83
C THR A 9 -66.46 -50.61 9.15
N LYS A 10 -66.58 -50.48 7.82
CA LYS A 10 -65.59 -50.10 6.80
C LYS A 10 -65.12 -48.63 6.89
N ARG A 11 -63.84 -48.42 6.59
CA ARG A 11 -63.23 -47.12 6.19
C ARG A 11 -63.72 -46.68 4.82
N TYR A 12 -64.09 -45.41 4.67
CA TYR A 12 -64.21 -44.71 3.38
C TYR A 12 -62.88 -44.03 3.04
N ASN A 13 -62.39 -44.26 1.82
CA ASN A 13 -61.24 -43.61 1.20
C ASN A 13 -61.67 -42.25 0.60
N GLU A 14 -61.02 -41.16 0.99
CA GLU A 14 -60.99 -39.93 0.19
C GLU A 14 -60.04 -40.08 -1.01
N PRO A 15 -60.36 -39.50 -2.19
CA PRO A 15 -59.55 -39.65 -3.39
C PRO A 15 -58.25 -38.85 -3.31
N ILE A 16 -57.12 -39.54 -3.57
CA ILE A 16 -55.73 -39.06 -3.52
C ILE A 16 -55.48 -37.79 -4.36
N SER A 17 -56.33 -37.50 -5.36
CA SER A 17 -56.25 -36.36 -6.27
C SER A 17 -56.46 -34.98 -5.59
N MET A 18 -57.38 -34.85 -4.62
CA MET A 18 -57.61 -33.55 -3.94
C MET A 18 -56.53 -33.20 -2.90
N ARG A 19 -55.87 -34.21 -2.32
CA ARG A 19 -54.71 -33.97 -1.43
C ARG A 19 -53.51 -33.46 -2.20
N GLN A 20 -53.26 -33.96 -3.42
CA GLN A 20 -52.13 -33.52 -4.23
C GLN A 20 -52.29 -32.08 -4.74
N SER A 21 -53.50 -31.67 -5.15
CA SER A 21 -53.73 -30.29 -5.63
C SER A 21 -53.70 -29.24 -4.51
N SER A 22 -54.19 -29.58 -3.31
CA SER A 22 -54.10 -28.70 -2.14
C SER A 22 -52.66 -28.59 -1.62
N LEU A 23 -51.88 -29.68 -1.65
CA LEU A 23 -50.45 -29.66 -1.32
C LEU A 23 -49.63 -28.82 -2.33
N GLN A 24 -49.91 -28.93 -3.64
CA GLN A 24 -49.26 -28.09 -4.66
C GLN A 24 -49.58 -26.60 -4.48
N CYS A 25 -50.84 -26.24 -4.22
CA CYS A 25 -51.23 -24.85 -3.98
C CYS A 25 -50.60 -24.26 -2.70
N MET A 26 -50.45 -25.07 -1.64
CA MET A 26 -49.73 -24.64 -0.44
C MET A 26 -48.22 -24.50 -0.68
N GLN A 27 -47.61 -25.40 -1.45
CA GLN A 27 -46.21 -25.31 -1.84
C GLN A 27 -45.91 -24.09 -2.72
N GLU A 28 -46.79 -23.75 -3.67
CA GLU A 28 -46.66 -22.55 -4.50
C GLU A 28 -46.81 -21.27 -3.68
N LYS A 29 -47.75 -21.21 -2.72
CA LYS A 29 -47.89 -20.07 -1.79
C LYS A 29 -46.69 -19.94 -0.85
N GLN A 30 -46.14 -21.04 -0.36
CA GLN A 30 -44.90 -21.02 0.44
C GLN A 30 -43.71 -20.55 -0.39
N ALA A 31 -43.59 -20.99 -1.65
CA ALA A 31 -42.52 -20.56 -2.55
C ALA A 31 -42.62 -19.07 -2.90
N THR A 32 -43.82 -18.54 -3.11
CA THR A 32 -44.03 -17.09 -3.35
C THR A 32 -43.74 -16.25 -2.11
N HIS A 33 -44.17 -16.68 -0.92
CA HIS A 33 -43.82 -16.00 0.34
C HIS A 33 -42.32 -16.03 0.63
N GLN A 34 -41.64 -17.15 0.38
CA GLN A 34 -40.20 -17.28 0.56
C GLN A 34 -39.43 -16.38 -0.43
N SER A 35 -39.89 -16.30 -1.68
CA SER A 35 -39.32 -15.42 -2.71
C SER A 35 -39.48 -13.94 -2.35
N ALA A 36 -40.66 -13.53 -1.88
CA ALA A 36 -40.92 -12.16 -1.42
C ALA A 36 -40.06 -11.79 -0.19
N TYR A 37 -39.93 -12.70 0.77
CA TYR A 37 -39.08 -12.52 1.96
C TYR A 37 -37.59 -12.39 1.59
N ASN A 38 -37.11 -13.21 0.65
CA ASN A 38 -35.74 -13.12 0.15
C ASN A 38 -35.49 -11.79 -0.59
N ALA A 39 -36.45 -11.32 -1.39
CA ALA A 39 -36.36 -10.03 -2.09
C ALA A 39 -36.36 -8.83 -1.14
N GLU A 40 -37.16 -8.86 -0.07
CA GLU A 40 -37.15 -7.83 0.98
C GLU A 40 -35.84 -7.83 1.77
N THR A 41 -35.30 -9.02 2.07
CA THR A 41 -34.02 -9.19 2.77
C THR A 41 -32.86 -8.67 1.91
N GLU A 42 -32.85 -8.97 0.60
CA GLU A 42 -31.89 -8.42 -0.35
C GLU A 42 -31.99 -6.90 -0.47
N ARG A 43 -33.21 -6.35 -0.56
CA ARG A 43 -33.43 -4.90 -0.63
C ARG A 43 -32.94 -4.20 0.62
N SER A 44 -33.23 -4.76 1.80
CA SER A 44 -32.73 -4.27 3.09
C SER A 44 -31.19 -4.31 3.15
N SER A 45 -30.58 -5.40 2.68
CA SER A 45 -29.12 -5.54 2.57
C SER A 45 -28.50 -4.50 1.62
N ARG A 46 -29.10 -4.27 0.45
CA ARG A 46 -28.65 -3.24 -0.52
C ARG A 46 -28.76 -1.83 0.06
N MET A 47 -29.87 -1.50 0.74
CA MET A 47 -30.04 -0.20 1.39
C MET A 47 -29.01 0.03 2.50
N LYS A 48 -28.69 -0.99 3.30
CA LYS A 48 -27.63 -0.91 4.31
C LYS A 48 -26.25 -0.65 3.69
N LYS A 49 -25.93 -1.31 2.58
CA LYS A 49 -24.69 -1.07 1.81
C LYS A 49 -24.65 0.36 1.23
N LEU A 50 -25.72 0.82 0.61
CA LEU A 50 -25.82 2.19 0.08
C LEU A 50 -25.66 3.24 1.18
N ALA A 51 -26.33 3.06 2.32
CA ALA A 51 -26.19 3.94 3.48
C ALA A 51 -24.75 3.96 3.99
N TYR A 52 -24.08 2.80 4.05
CA TYR A 52 -22.69 2.70 4.43
C TYR A 52 -21.77 3.54 3.53
N HIS A 53 -21.90 3.40 2.20
CA HIS A 53 -21.08 4.15 1.24
C HIS A 53 -21.40 5.65 1.25
N PHE A 54 -22.67 6.03 1.39
CA PHE A 54 -23.06 7.43 1.53
C PHE A 54 -22.44 8.09 2.77
N VAL A 55 -22.45 7.40 3.91
CA VAL A 55 -21.77 7.85 5.13
C VAL A 55 -20.27 7.98 4.89
N THR A 56 -19.64 7.01 4.23
CA THR A 56 -18.21 7.06 3.88
C THR A 56 -17.88 8.30 3.04
N LEU A 57 -18.71 8.62 2.04
CA LEU A 57 -18.57 9.81 1.20
C LEU A 57 -18.67 11.11 2.01
N CYS A 58 -19.64 11.19 2.93
CA CYS A 58 -19.82 12.36 3.80
C CYS A 58 -18.64 12.54 4.76
N LEU A 59 -18.05 11.44 5.24
CA LEU A 59 -16.92 11.48 6.17
C LEU A 59 -15.65 12.05 5.52
N PHE A 60 -15.42 11.89 4.22
CA PHE A 60 -14.27 12.50 3.53
C PHE A 60 -14.24 14.02 3.66
N THR A 61 -15.41 14.67 3.60
CA THR A 61 -15.53 16.15 3.55
C THR A 61 -16.01 16.77 4.86
N LYS A 62 -16.34 15.96 5.87
CA LYS A 62 -16.99 16.40 7.12
C LYS A 62 -16.26 17.55 7.83
N SER A 63 -14.93 17.52 7.92
CA SER A 63 -14.15 18.58 8.58
C SER A 63 -14.13 19.89 7.80
N ASP A 64 -14.21 19.79 6.47
CA ASP A 64 -13.91 20.90 5.56
C ASP A 64 -15.17 21.54 4.98
N MET A 65 -16.35 20.93 5.19
CA MET A 65 -17.63 21.49 4.73
C MET A 65 -17.87 22.94 5.19
N PRO A 66 -17.71 23.29 6.48
CA PRO A 66 -17.90 24.68 6.92
C PRO A 66 -16.80 25.63 6.42
N THR A 67 -15.56 25.15 6.32
CA THR A 67 -14.36 25.99 6.09
C THR A 67 -13.97 26.11 4.62
N SER A 68 -14.40 25.19 3.76
CA SER A 68 -14.22 25.23 2.31
C SER A 68 -15.55 25.54 1.63
N THR A 69 -16.48 24.58 1.57
CA THR A 69 -17.76 24.69 0.84
C THR A 69 -18.56 25.92 1.25
N GLY A 70 -18.77 26.10 2.56
CA GLY A 70 -19.52 27.23 3.08
C GLY A 70 -18.87 28.60 2.79
N ILE A 71 -17.54 28.70 2.94
CA ILE A 71 -16.81 29.95 2.74
C ILE A 71 -16.76 30.34 1.26
N ASN A 72 -16.44 29.40 0.37
CA ASN A 72 -16.31 29.67 -1.06
C ASN A 72 -17.68 30.00 -1.68
N THR A 73 -18.74 29.32 -1.26
CA THR A 73 -20.11 29.67 -1.67
C THR A 73 -20.50 31.07 -1.17
N THR A 74 -20.20 31.39 0.10
CA THR A 74 -20.47 32.74 0.63
C THR A 74 -19.71 33.80 -0.15
N PHE A 75 -18.45 33.54 -0.48
CA PHE A 75 -17.61 34.45 -1.25
C PHE A 75 -18.21 34.71 -2.64
N ALA A 76 -18.70 33.67 -3.32
CA ALA A 76 -19.38 33.81 -4.60
C ALA A 76 -20.64 34.68 -4.48
N ILE A 77 -21.50 34.42 -3.50
CA ILE A 77 -22.71 35.24 -3.28
C ILE A 77 -22.33 36.71 -3.01
N ALA A 78 -21.34 36.96 -2.16
CA ALA A 78 -20.86 38.30 -1.88
C ALA A 78 -20.29 38.99 -3.13
N GLY A 79 -19.59 38.25 -4.00
CA GLY A 79 -19.09 38.73 -5.29
C GLY A 79 -20.22 39.14 -6.24
N ILE A 80 -21.31 38.36 -6.29
CA ILE A 80 -22.51 38.69 -7.07
C ILE A 80 -23.19 39.94 -6.52
N LEU A 81 -23.37 40.02 -5.20
CA LEU A 81 -23.99 41.18 -4.53
C LEU A 81 -23.16 42.46 -4.67
N ALA A 82 -21.84 42.35 -4.80
CA ALA A 82 -20.96 43.48 -5.08
C ALA A 82 -21.11 44.02 -6.52
N GLY A 83 -21.77 43.28 -7.41
CA GLY A 83 -22.14 43.71 -8.76
C GLY A 83 -20.93 44.23 -9.57
N PRO A 84 -21.04 45.43 -10.20
CA PRO A 84 -19.97 46.06 -11.01
C PRO A 84 -18.63 46.23 -10.28
N GLY A 85 -18.60 46.13 -8.95
CA GLY A 85 -17.35 46.14 -8.20
C GLY A 85 -16.50 44.88 -8.37
N THR A 86 -17.10 43.78 -8.83
CA THR A 86 -16.43 42.47 -9.00
C THR A 86 -16.64 41.91 -10.41
N ILE A 87 -17.86 41.96 -10.93
CA ILE A 87 -18.27 41.39 -12.22
C ILE A 87 -18.88 42.47 -13.13
N SER A 88 -18.55 42.45 -14.42
CA SER A 88 -19.13 43.32 -15.46
C SER A 88 -19.89 42.49 -16.49
N ASN A 89 -20.85 43.11 -17.18
CA ASN A 89 -21.68 42.46 -18.21
C ASN A 89 -22.43 41.22 -17.67
N ALA A 90 -22.81 41.26 -16.39
CA ALA A 90 -23.57 40.20 -15.75
C ALA A 90 -25.03 40.64 -15.61
N ASP A 91 -25.93 39.92 -16.28
CA ASP A 91 -27.38 40.07 -16.19
C ASP A 91 -27.92 39.11 -15.12
N ILE A 92 -28.07 39.61 -13.89
CA ILE A 92 -28.41 38.77 -12.73
C ILE A 92 -29.92 38.75 -12.52
N GLU A 93 -30.57 37.68 -12.98
CA GLU A 93 -31.96 37.40 -12.62
C GLU A 93 -32.06 36.88 -11.17
N TRP A 94 -32.63 37.68 -10.27
CA TRP A 94 -32.74 37.34 -8.85
C TRP A 94 -33.55 36.07 -8.57
N ASN A 95 -34.47 35.69 -9.46
CA ASN A 95 -35.25 34.46 -9.36
C ASN A 95 -34.37 33.21 -9.50
N ASP A 96 -33.26 33.30 -10.25
CA ASP A 96 -32.32 32.20 -10.48
C ASP A 96 -31.16 32.16 -9.48
N MET A 97 -31.07 33.14 -8.58
CA MET A 97 -30.09 33.16 -7.49
C MET A 97 -30.11 31.86 -6.67
N GLY A 98 -31.30 31.28 -6.43
CA GLY A 98 -31.42 30.01 -5.72
C GLY A 98 -30.71 28.85 -6.43
N LYS A 99 -30.82 28.78 -7.76
CA LYS A 99 -30.12 27.78 -8.59
C LYS A 99 -28.61 28.00 -8.52
N GLY A 100 -28.15 29.24 -8.69
CA GLY A 100 -26.73 29.59 -8.58
C GLY A 100 -26.12 29.18 -7.23
N ILE A 101 -26.82 29.38 -6.12
CA ILE A 101 -26.37 28.97 -4.78
C ILE A 101 -26.26 27.44 -4.67
N LEU A 102 -27.27 26.70 -5.14
CA LEU A 102 -27.26 25.23 -5.07
C LEU A 102 -26.14 24.62 -5.91
N VAL A 103 -25.92 25.15 -7.11
CA VAL A 103 -24.84 24.70 -7.99
C VAL A 103 -23.47 25.06 -7.39
N ALA A 104 -23.31 26.26 -6.83
CA ALA A 104 -22.08 26.65 -6.13
C ALA A 104 -21.77 25.74 -4.92
N LEU A 105 -22.77 25.36 -4.13
CA LEU A 105 -22.62 24.41 -3.02
C LEU A 105 -22.17 23.04 -3.51
N TYR A 106 -22.80 22.53 -4.57
CA TYR A 106 -22.42 21.24 -5.16
C TYR A 106 -21.00 21.29 -5.73
N PHE A 107 -20.68 22.31 -6.53
CA PHE A 107 -19.38 22.49 -7.16
C PHE A 107 -18.26 22.55 -6.11
N THR A 108 -18.42 23.40 -5.09
CA THR A 108 -17.41 23.53 -4.03
C THR A 108 -17.26 22.26 -3.19
N TRP A 109 -18.36 21.53 -2.94
CA TRP A 109 -18.31 20.23 -2.28
C TRP A 109 -17.56 19.20 -3.13
N HIS A 110 -17.84 19.12 -4.44
CA HIS A 110 -17.18 18.18 -5.35
C HIS A 110 -15.67 18.50 -5.46
N LEU A 111 -15.30 19.77 -5.58
CA LEU A 111 -13.90 20.18 -5.61
C LEU A 111 -13.17 19.85 -4.30
N THR A 112 -13.84 20.06 -3.15
CA THR A 112 -13.33 19.66 -1.83
C THR A 112 -13.20 18.14 -1.69
N LEU A 113 -14.13 17.38 -2.30
CA LEU A 113 -14.07 15.92 -2.35
C LEU A 113 -12.85 15.45 -3.15
N CYS A 114 -12.57 16.04 -4.32
CA CYS A 114 -11.39 15.73 -5.13
C CYS A 114 -10.09 15.92 -4.33
N PHE A 115 -9.97 17.04 -3.62
CA PHE A 115 -8.84 17.33 -2.74
C PHE A 115 -8.71 16.31 -1.61
N ASN A 116 -9.82 16.01 -0.92
CA ASN A 116 -9.81 15.15 0.25
C ASN A 116 -9.53 13.68 -0.08
N LEU A 117 -10.03 13.17 -1.20
CA LEU A 117 -9.71 11.81 -1.66
C LEU A 117 -8.20 11.67 -1.93
N GLY A 118 -7.57 12.67 -2.53
CA GLY A 118 -6.13 12.69 -2.79
C GLY A 118 -5.26 12.92 -1.56
N ASN A 119 -5.67 13.81 -0.66
CA ASN A 119 -4.90 14.11 0.55
C ASN A 119 -4.97 12.95 1.55
N GLN A 120 -6.15 12.38 1.80
CA GLN A 120 -6.35 11.38 2.86
C GLN A 120 -5.78 10.00 2.53
N ARG A 121 -5.55 9.69 1.23
CA ARG A 121 -4.99 8.39 0.82
C ARG A 121 -3.48 8.27 1.01
N GLN A 122 -2.77 9.39 1.18
CA GLN A 122 -1.32 9.37 1.26
C GLN A 122 -0.85 8.65 2.54
N PRO A 123 0.17 7.79 2.49
CA PRO A 123 0.60 7.00 3.65
C PRO A 123 0.88 7.85 4.90
N GLN A 124 1.53 9.01 4.71
CA GLN A 124 1.82 9.96 5.79
C GLN A 124 0.53 10.57 6.37
N SER A 125 -0.42 10.96 5.50
CA SER A 125 -1.73 11.46 5.93
C SER A 125 -2.55 10.43 6.69
N VAL A 126 -2.43 9.13 6.36
CA VAL A 126 -3.12 8.05 7.09
C VAL A 126 -2.59 7.94 8.53
N ILE A 127 -1.28 8.08 8.71
CA ILE A 127 -0.64 8.09 10.05
C ILE A 127 -1.05 9.35 10.82
N GLU A 128 -0.95 10.53 10.20
CA GLU A 128 -1.36 11.83 10.78
C GLU A 128 -2.83 11.80 11.21
N ASP A 129 -3.72 11.40 10.30
CA ASP A 129 -5.15 11.34 10.55
C ASP A 129 -5.52 10.22 11.52
N GLY A 130 -4.75 9.14 11.62
CA GLY A 130 -4.92 8.11 12.64
C GLY A 130 -4.85 8.68 14.06
N VAL A 131 -3.98 9.66 14.28
CA VAL A 131 -3.82 10.34 15.58
C VAL A 131 -4.79 11.52 15.73
N ASN A 132 -4.88 12.37 14.72
CA ASN A 132 -5.64 13.63 14.81
C ASN A 132 -7.13 13.48 14.51
N LYS A 133 -7.51 12.57 13.60
CA LYS A 133 -8.85 12.46 13.01
C LYS A 133 -9.24 10.98 12.74
N PRO A 134 -9.23 10.10 13.76
CA PRO A 134 -9.42 8.65 13.56
C PRO A 134 -10.78 8.26 12.96
N TRP A 135 -11.75 9.17 12.98
CA TRP A 135 -13.07 8.98 12.36
C TRP A 135 -13.07 9.12 10.82
N ARG A 136 -11.97 9.55 10.20
CA ARG A 136 -11.87 9.69 8.74
C ARG A 136 -11.98 8.32 8.05
N PRO A 137 -12.48 8.24 6.81
CA PRO A 137 -12.79 6.99 6.13
C PRO A 137 -11.68 5.95 6.11
N ILE A 138 -10.44 6.36 5.85
CA ILE A 138 -9.30 5.45 5.71
C ILE A 138 -8.78 4.99 7.08
N PRO A 139 -8.45 5.88 8.05
CA PRO A 139 -8.09 5.46 9.41
C PRO A 139 -9.17 4.62 10.11
N ALA A 140 -10.45 4.87 9.81
CA ALA A 140 -11.58 4.09 10.35
C ALA A 140 -11.83 2.76 9.63
N GLY A 141 -10.97 2.37 8.68
CA GLY A 141 -11.08 1.11 7.93
C GLY A 141 -12.31 1.02 7.01
N ARG A 142 -12.93 2.15 6.63
CA ARG A 142 -14.15 2.15 5.82
C ARG A 142 -13.93 1.99 4.31
N ILE A 143 -12.73 2.32 3.86
CA ILE A 143 -12.31 2.27 2.45
C ILE A 143 -10.78 2.20 2.39
N SER A 144 -10.23 1.42 1.45
CA SER A 144 -8.77 1.32 1.29
C SER A 144 -8.18 2.53 0.54
N PRO A 145 -6.89 2.85 0.73
CA PRO A 145 -6.20 3.90 -0.02
C PRO A 145 -6.26 3.70 -1.55
N GLU A 146 -6.15 2.46 -2.03
CA GLU A 146 -6.14 2.12 -3.45
C GLU A 146 -7.51 2.33 -4.09
N LEU A 147 -8.58 1.93 -3.39
CA LEU A 147 -9.94 2.18 -3.86
C LEU A 147 -10.27 3.67 -3.81
N THR A 148 -9.77 4.39 -2.81
CA THR A 148 -9.89 5.85 -2.71
C THR A 148 -9.23 6.54 -3.90
N HIS A 149 -8.07 6.07 -4.36
CA HIS A 149 -7.40 6.61 -5.55
C HIS A 149 -8.25 6.45 -6.82
N LYS A 150 -8.89 5.30 -7.03
CA LYS A 150 -9.80 5.09 -8.17
C LYS A 150 -10.96 6.08 -8.14
N TRP A 151 -11.59 6.26 -6.98
CA TRP A 151 -12.69 7.21 -6.81
C TRP A 151 -12.25 8.66 -6.94
N GLN A 152 -11.00 8.98 -6.57
CA GLN A 152 -10.40 10.30 -6.81
C GLN A 152 -10.36 10.61 -8.30
N LEU A 153 -9.85 9.69 -9.13
CA LEU A 153 -9.77 9.87 -10.58
C LEU A 153 -11.16 10.01 -11.20
N VAL A 154 -12.11 9.17 -10.79
CA VAL A 154 -13.51 9.26 -11.24
C VAL A 154 -14.12 10.62 -10.87
N SER A 155 -13.90 11.08 -9.63
CA SER A 155 -14.39 12.38 -9.16
C SER A 155 -13.78 13.53 -9.99
N ILE A 156 -12.47 13.50 -10.23
CA ILE A 156 -11.75 14.51 -11.04
C ILE A 156 -12.31 14.56 -12.47
N VAL A 157 -12.40 13.41 -13.15
CA VAL A 157 -12.89 13.33 -14.53
C VAL A 157 -14.34 13.80 -14.61
N SER A 158 -15.19 13.36 -13.68
CA SER A 158 -16.60 13.75 -13.66
C SER A 158 -16.78 15.27 -13.44
N LEU A 159 -15.99 15.88 -12.54
CA LEU A 159 -16.05 17.31 -12.29
C LEU A 159 -15.53 18.12 -13.49
N LEU A 160 -14.40 17.72 -14.08
CA LEU A 160 -13.86 18.40 -15.27
C LEU A 160 -14.81 18.31 -16.47
N ALA A 161 -15.39 17.13 -16.72
CA ALA A 161 -16.38 16.95 -17.77
C ALA A 161 -17.61 17.84 -17.52
N LEU A 162 -18.10 17.90 -16.28
CA LEU A 162 -19.23 18.75 -15.92
C LEU A 162 -18.92 20.25 -16.08
N CYS A 163 -17.71 20.69 -15.72
CA CYS A 163 -17.27 22.08 -15.90
C CYS A 163 -17.07 22.46 -17.36
N TYR A 164 -16.52 21.54 -18.17
CA TYR A 164 -16.33 21.76 -19.60
C TYR A 164 -17.66 21.83 -20.35
N THR A 165 -18.64 21.02 -19.96
CA THR A 165 -19.91 20.88 -20.71
C THR A 165 -21.02 21.81 -20.22
N THR A 166 -21.14 22.08 -18.92
CA THR A 166 -22.34 22.71 -18.34
C THR A 166 -22.06 23.88 -17.40
N LEU A 167 -21.10 23.75 -16.47
CA LEU A 167 -20.94 24.76 -15.40
C LEU A 167 -20.03 25.93 -15.78
N GLY A 168 -19.21 25.78 -16.82
CA GLY A 168 -18.06 26.66 -17.04
C GLY A 168 -16.96 26.45 -15.99
N ALA A 169 -15.93 27.30 -16.02
CA ALA A 169 -14.79 27.28 -15.08
C ALA A 169 -13.85 26.06 -15.17
N TRP A 170 -13.74 25.41 -16.34
CA TRP A 170 -12.83 24.27 -16.52
C TRP A 170 -11.35 24.67 -16.35
N GLN A 171 -10.98 25.89 -16.73
CA GLN A 171 -9.59 26.39 -16.62
C GLN A 171 -9.19 26.57 -15.15
N GLU A 172 -10.03 27.24 -14.36
CA GLU A 172 -9.81 27.41 -12.93
C GLU A 172 -9.85 26.07 -12.20
N THR A 173 -10.76 25.17 -12.59
CA THR A 173 -10.84 23.82 -12.03
C THR A 173 -9.57 23.02 -12.32
N ALA A 174 -9.08 23.06 -13.57
CA ALA A 174 -7.82 22.41 -13.94
C ALA A 174 -6.63 22.97 -13.17
N PHE A 175 -6.55 24.30 -13.01
CA PHE A 175 -5.49 24.94 -12.23
C PHE A 175 -5.57 24.58 -10.73
N TYR A 176 -6.77 24.51 -10.15
CA TYR A 176 -6.96 24.04 -8.78
C TYR A 176 -6.49 22.59 -8.60
N LEU A 177 -6.84 21.71 -9.55
CA LEU A 177 -6.43 20.31 -9.53
C LEU A 177 -4.92 20.16 -9.72
N PHE A 178 -4.30 21.01 -10.55
CA PHE A 178 -2.85 21.09 -10.68
C PHE A 178 -2.18 21.51 -9.37
N CYS A 179 -2.69 22.54 -8.69
CA CYS A 179 -2.21 22.95 -7.37
C CYS A 179 -2.38 21.82 -6.34
N THR A 180 -3.51 21.09 -6.40
CA THR A 180 -3.79 19.94 -5.54
C THR A 180 -2.81 18.79 -5.80
N TRP A 181 -2.46 18.55 -7.06
CA TRP A 181 -1.46 17.55 -7.44
C TRP A 181 -0.06 17.94 -6.94
N LEU A 182 0.36 19.20 -7.08
CA LEU A 182 1.62 19.68 -6.49
C LEU A 182 1.61 19.54 -4.97
N TYR A 183 0.52 19.92 -4.32
CA TYR A 183 0.37 19.85 -2.87
C TYR A 183 0.47 18.41 -2.35
N ASN A 184 -0.27 17.47 -2.96
CA ASN A 184 -0.35 16.07 -2.52
C ASN A 184 0.78 15.21 -3.12
N GLU A 185 0.86 15.07 -4.45
CA GLU A 185 1.73 14.09 -5.12
C GLU A 185 3.19 14.52 -5.18
N ARG A 186 3.49 15.83 -5.15
CA ARG A 186 4.87 16.34 -5.05
C ARG A 186 5.30 16.68 -3.62
N ALA A 187 4.45 16.39 -2.64
CA ALA A 187 4.68 16.65 -1.21
C ALA A 187 5.02 18.12 -0.88
N TRP A 188 4.55 19.08 -1.70
CA TRP A 188 4.73 20.51 -1.41
C TRP A 188 3.91 20.95 -0.17
N GLY A 189 2.91 20.16 0.20
CA GLY A 189 2.16 20.36 1.45
C GLY A 189 2.94 20.00 2.71
N ASP A 190 4.04 19.23 2.60
CA ASP A 190 4.70 18.58 3.75
C ASP A 190 6.14 19.03 3.95
N LYS A 191 6.88 19.23 2.85
CA LYS A 191 8.34 19.44 2.89
C LYS A 191 8.79 20.87 3.10
N SER A 192 7.96 21.87 2.79
CA SER A 192 8.31 23.29 2.96
C SER A 192 7.11 24.13 3.36
N TRP A 193 7.23 24.92 4.45
CA TRP A 193 6.16 25.79 4.93
C TRP A 193 5.68 26.80 3.87
N TRP A 194 6.59 27.36 3.07
CA TRP A 194 6.25 28.39 2.08
C TRP A 194 5.58 27.81 0.84
N GLN A 195 5.99 26.61 0.39
CA GLN A 195 5.33 25.90 -0.71
C GLN A 195 3.91 25.51 -0.32
N ARG A 196 3.73 25.00 0.90
CA ARG A 196 2.41 24.73 1.50
C ARG A 196 1.55 25.99 1.54
N ALA A 197 2.10 27.11 1.99
CA ALA A 197 1.36 28.37 2.06
C ALA A 197 0.98 28.88 0.66
N LEU A 198 1.89 28.77 -0.31
CA LEU A 198 1.66 29.16 -1.70
C LEU A 198 0.57 28.31 -2.35
N MET A 199 0.64 26.98 -2.22
CA MET A 199 -0.37 26.09 -2.79
C MET A 199 -1.74 26.28 -2.16
N ASN A 200 -1.82 26.52 -0.84
CA ASN A 200 -3.08 26.88 -0.19
C ASN A 200 -3.63 28.22 -0.68
N ALA A 201 -2.77 29.23 -0.87
CA ALA A 201 -3.17 30.53 -1.40
C ALA A 201 -3.71 30.42 -2.83
N CYS A 202 -3.00 29.72 -3.72
CA CYS A 202 -3.43 29.46 -5.09
C CYS A 202 -4.72 28.64 -5.12
N GLY A 203 -4.77 27.51 -4.42
CA GLY A 203 -5.93 26.61 -4.40
C GLY A 203 -7.18 27.27 -3.84
N ILE A 204 -7.12 27.86 -2.64
CA ILE A 204 -8.30 28.49 -2.02
C ILE A 204 -8.80 29.67 -2.85
N THR A 205 -7.90 30.49 -3.40
CA THR A 205 -8.31 31.64 -4.23
C THR A 205 -8.89 31.19 -5.56
N THR A 206 -8.29 30.20 -6.22
CA THR A 206 -8.81 29.64 -7.47
C THR A 206 -10.20 29.04 -7.25
N ASN A 207 -10.43 28.33 -6.15
CA ASN A 207 -11.74 27.80 -5.79
C ASN A 207 -12.77 28.94 -5.66
N ARG A 208 -12.42 30.05 -5.02
CA ARG A 208 -13.31 31.23 -4.90
C ARG A 208 -13.68 31.81 -6.27
N VAL A 209 -12.70 31.98 -7.15
CA VAL A 209 -12.90 32.50 -8.51
C VAL A 209 -13.78 31.55 -9.32
N ALA A 210 -13.46 30.25 -9.32
CA ALA A 210 -14.22 29.21 -10.00
C ALA A 210 -15.66 29.15 -9.50
N THR A 211 -15.87 29.20 -8.18
CA THR A 211 -17.21 29.15 -7.57
C THR A 211 -18.05 30.37 -7.96
N LEU A 212 -17.44 31.56 -7.96
CA LEU A 212 -18.13 32.77 -8.41
C LEU A 212 -18.51 32.65 -9.89
N ARG A 213 -17.61 32.17 -10.74
CA ARG A 213 -17.89 31.94 -12.16
C ARG A 213 -19.05 30.96 -12.35
N VAL A 214 -18.97 29.78 -11.74
CA VAL A 214 -20.02 28.74 -11.82
C VAL A 214 -21.37 29.28 -11.35
N ALA A 215 -21.40 30.04 -10.25
CA ALA A 215 -22.64 30.63 -9.74
C ALA A 215 -23.25 31.63 -10.73
N VAL A 216 -22.43 32.52 -11.30
CA VAL A 216 -22.89 33.53 -12.27
C VAL A 216 -23.31 32.89 -13.59
N THR A 217 -22.51 31.97 -14.15
CA THR A 217 -22.85 31.23 -15.37
C THR A 217 -24.17 30.46 -15.22
N THR A 218 -24.44 29.90 -14.04
CA THR A 218 -25.70 29.20 -13.77
C THR A 218 -26.89 30.16 -13.74
N ILE A 219 -26.74 31.34 -13.15
CA ILE A 219 -27.80 32.36 -13.10
C ILE A 219 -28.07 32.91 -14.51
N GLN A 220 -27.03 33.07 -15.32
CA GLN A 220 -27.09 33.60 -16.68
C GLN A 220 -27.27 32.52 -17.76
N ALA A 221 -27.72 31.31 -17.42
CA ALA A 221 -27.79 30.20 -18.37
C ALA A 221 -28.63 30.49 -19.63
N ASN A 222 -29.54 31.48 -19.55
CA ASN A 222 -30.41 31.90 -20.67
C ASN A 222 -29.93 33.20 -21.36
N SER A 223 -28.84 33.82 -20.90
CA SER A 223 -28.31 35.06 -21.46
C SER A 223 -27.27 34.78 -22.55
N HIS A 224 -27.23 35.61 -23.59
CA HIS A 224 -26.26 35.48 -24.70
C HIS A 224 -24.91 36.16 -24.44
N GLU A 225 -24.79 36.95 -23.36
CA GLU A 225 -23.57 37.68 -23.01
C GLU A 225 -22.79 36.96 -21.92
N ASN A 226 -21.48 36.78 -22.15
CA ASN A 226 -20.56 36.25 -21.15
C ASN A 226 -20.14 37.39 -20.20
N PHE A 227 -20.27 37.16 -18.89
CA PHE A 227 -19.75 38.10 -17.91
C PHE A 227 -18.22 38.09 -17.87
N GLU A 228 -17.65 39.19 -17.40
CA GLU A 228 -16.21 39.33 -17.18
C GLU A 228 -15.90 39.75 -15.74
N PHE A 229 -14.70 39.40 -15.26
CA PHE A 229 -14.20 39.93 -13.98
C PHE A 229 -13.61 41.31 -14.18
N THR A 230 -14.05 42.27 -13.37
CA THR A 230 -13.49 43.63 -13.41
C THR A 230 -12.06 43.66 -12.87
N ASN A 231 -11.26 44.66 -13.27
CA ASN A 231 -9.93 44.88 -12.70
C ASN A 231 -9.95 44.99 -11.17
N LYS A 232 -11.01 45.58 -10.60
CA LYS A 232 -11.21 45.67 -9.16
C LYS A 232 -11.51 44.30 -8.53
N GLY A 233 -12.27 43.44 -9.21
CA GLY A 233 -12.48 42.05 -8.83
C GLY A 233 -11.20 41.21 -8.86
N LEU A 234 -10.41 41.32 -9.93
CA LEU A 234 -9.12 40.63 -10.06
C LEU A 234 -8.13 41.04 -8.95
N GLY A 235 -8.04 42.34 -8.66
CA GLY A 235 -7.24 42.85 -7.54
C GLY A 235 -7.71 42.31 -6.18
N TRP A 236 -9.03 42.14 -5.99
CA TRP A 236 -9.60 41.53 -4.79
C TRP A 236 -9.20 40.06 -4.64
N PHE A 237 -9.14 39.29 -5.74
CA PHE A 237 -8.69 37.89 -5.72
C PHE A 237 -7.21 37.77 -5.35
N LEU A 238 -6.34 38.60 -5.93
CA LEU A 238 -4.91 38.64 -5.57
C LEU A 238 -4.69 39.02 -4.11
N MET A 239 -5.48 39.97 -3.60
CA MET A 239 -5.44 40.34 -2.20
C MET A 239 -5.92 39.20 -1.29
N CYS A 240 -6.96 38.46 -1.70
CA CYS A 240 -7.40 37.25 -1.01
C CYS A 240 -6.32 36.16 -0.97
N ALA A 241 -5.56 35.97 -2.06
CA ALA A 241 -4.44 35.02 -2.11
C ALA A 241 -3.35 35.44 -1.12
N SER A 242 -2.99 36.73 -1.10
CA SER A 242 -1.99 37.28 -0.18
C SER A 242 -2.42 37.13 1.29
N LEU A 243 -3.71 37.35 1.57
CA LEU A 243 -4.31 37.11 2.88
C LEU A 243 -4.19 35.65 3.29
N VAL A 244 -4.54 34.70 2.42
CA VAL A 244 -4.40 33.27 2.71
C VAL A 244 -2.94 32.91 2.94
N PHE A 245 -2.04 33.31 2.05
CA PHE A 245 -0.60 33.01 2.14
C PHE A 245 0.00 33.42 3.50
N THR A 246 -0.41 34.57 4.03
CA THR A 246 0.12 35.14 5.28
C THR A 246 -0.64 34.73 6.55
N THR A 247 -1.74 33.96 6.43
CA THR A 247 -2.56 33.57 7.60
C THR A 247 -2.88 32.07 7.69
N ILE A 248 -2.55 31.28 6.66
CA ILE A 248 -2.88 29.86 6.59
C ILE A 248 -2.23 29.02 7.70
N GLN A 249 -1.05 29.45 8.18
CA GLN A 249 -0.30 28.78 9.24
C GLN A 249 -1.07 28.66 10.58
N VAL A 250 -2.17 29.40 10.77
CA VAL A 250 -3.06 29.20 11.92
C VAL A 250 -3.62 27.78 11.99
N GLN A 251 -3.77 27.10 10.85
CA GLN A 251 -4.31 25.74 10.81
C GLN A 251 -3.34 24.72 11.41
N ASP A 252 -2.03 24.96 11.27
CA ASP A 252 -0.99 24.05 11.71
C ASP A 252 -0.84 24.07 13.26
N LEU A 253 -1.31 25.13 13.93
CA LEU A 253 -1.24 25.26 15.40
C LEU A 253 -1.97 24.14 16.15
N ARG A 254 -3.06 23.58 15.59
CA ARG A 254 -3.85 22.51 16.23
C ARG A 254 -3.36 21.10 15.93
N ASP A 255 -2.57 20.96 14.87
CA ASP A 255 -2.17 19.69 14.27
C ASP A 255 -0.68 19.34 14.55
N GLN A 256 0.01 20.16 15.36
CA GLN A 256 1.43 20.05 15.72
C GLN A 256 1.87 18.65 16.18
N GLU A 257 1.05 17.92 16.95
CA GLU A 257 1.39 16.58 17.43
C GLU A 257 1.48 15.56 16.28
N GLY A 258 0.52 15.59 15.35
CA GLY A 258 0.55 14.73 14.16
C GLY A 258 1.62 15.16 13.17
N ASP A 259 1.82 16.47 12.99
CA ASP A 259 2.86 17.00 12.12
C ASP A 259 4.27 16.61 12.60
N LYS A 260 4.51 16.53 13.91
CA LYS A 260 5.78 16.05 14.50
C LYS A 260 6.04 14.57 14.20
N LEU A 261 5.00 13.73 14.20
CA LEU A 261 5.15 12.28 13.98
C LEU A 261 5.59 11.92 12.57
N ILE A 262 5.37 12.81 11.60
CA ILE A 262 5.74 12.63 10.19
C ILE A 262 6.84 13.59 9.73
N ASP A 263 7.52 14.26 10.67
CA ASP A 263 8.61 15.24 10.43
C ASP A 263 8.22 16.35 9.44
N ARG A 264 7.01 16.89 9.57
CA ARG A 264 6.50 17.93 8.66
C ARG A 264 7.12 19.29 8.96
N GLN A 265 7.48 20.02 7.90
CA GLN A 265 8.03 21.36 8.02
C GLN A 265 6.93 22.44 8.12
N THR A 266 6.19 22.48 9.23
CA THR A 266 5.17 23.52 9.49
C THR A 266 5.73 24.72 10.25
N PHE A 267 5.09 25.88 10.08
CA PHE A 267 5.52 27.13 10.70
C PHE A 267 5.69 27.03 12.24
N PRO A 268 4.74 26.40 12.99
CA PRO A 268 4.90 26.19 14.43
C PRO A 268 6.08 25.29 14.82
N LEU A 269 6.48 24.33 13.99
CA LEU A 269 7.57 23.41 14.27
C LEU A 269 8.94 24.00 13.97
N ILE A 270 9.03 24.87 12.96
CA ILE A 270 10.30 25.52 12.56
C ILE A 270 10.60 26.74 13.42
N LEU A 271 9.64 27.65 13.58
CA LEU A 271 9.82 28.93 14.28
C LEU A 271 9.37 28.89 15.74
N GLY A 272 8.61 27.86 16.13
CA GLY A 272 7.97 27.75 17.42
C GLY A 272 6.52 28.27 17.43
N ASP A 273 5.75 27.78 18.41
CA ASP A 273 4.33 28.11 18.58
C ASP A 273 4.09 29.61 18.80
N ALA A 274 4.82 30.24 19.72
CA ALA A 274 4.60 31.64 20.07
C ALA A 274 4.94 32.62 18.93
N PRO A 275 6.08 32.53 18.22
CA PRO A 275 6.36 33.36 17.05
C PRO A 275 5.31 33.19 15.95
N THR A 276 4.86 31.95 15.70
CA THR A 276 3.81 31.66 14.69
C THR A 276 2.51 32.40 14.99
N ARG A 277 2.06 32.39 16.25
CA ARG A 277 0.85 33.10 16.67
C ARG A 277 0.97 34.60 16.49
N TRP A 278 2.10 35.20 16.89
CA TRP A 278 2.32 36.64 16.74
C TRP A 278 2.36 37.09 15.29
N ILE A 279 3.12 36.38 14.43
CA ILE A 279 3.18 36.66 12.99
C ILE A 279 1.77 36.60 12.38
N THR A 280 0.99 35.58 12.75
CA THR A 280 -0.38 35.42 12.25
C THR A 280 -1.32 36.51 12.77
N ALA A 281 -1.22 36.90 14.04
CA ALA A 281 -2.02 37.96 14.63
C ALA A 281 -1.77 39.31 13.96
N VAL A 282 -0.49 39.63 13.72
CA VAL A 282 -0.10 40.86 13.00
C VAL A 282 -0.66 40.84 11.58
N ALA A 283 -0.53 39.73 10.86
CA ALA A 283 -1.10 39.59 9.52
C ALA A 283 -2.63 39.78 9.52
N VAL A 284 -3.36 39.16 10.45
CA VAL A 284 -4.82 39.35 10.59
C VAL A 284 -5.17 40.83 10.81
N MET A 285 -4.45 41.54 11.68
CA MET A 285 -4.69 42.96 11.95
C MET A 285 -4.40 43.84 10.72
N ILE A 286 -3.33 43.56 9.97
CA ILE A 286 -3.03 44.27 8.72
C ILE A 286 -4.17 44.10 7.73
N TRP A 287 -4.61 42.86 7.48
CA TRP A 287 -5.69 42.59 6.53
C TRP A 287 -7.05 43.12 6.99
N SER A 288 -7.30 43.16 8.29
CA SER A 288 -8.47 43.82 8.89
C SER A 288 -8.57 45.31 8.55
N LEU A 289 -7.44 45.98 8.29
CA LEU A 289 -7.39 47.37 7.86
C LEU A 289 -7.38 47.49 6.32
N VAL A 290 -6.53 46.71 5.65
CA VAL A 290 -6.30 46.82 4.19
C VAL A 290 -7.54 46.42 3.39
N CYS A 291 -8.23 45.33 3.76
CA CYS A 291 -9.40 44.85 3.01
C CYS A 291 -10.56 45.86 2.94
N PRO A 292 -11.05 46.46 4.05
CA PRO A 292 -12.11 47.46 3.96
C PRO A 292 -11.67 48.76 3.28
N LEU A 293 -10.40 49.15 3.39
CA LEU A 293 -9.84 50.32 2.67
C LEU A 293 -9.83 50.11 1.15
N TYR A 294 -9.49 48.91 0.68
CA TYR A 294 -9.56 48.55 -0.74
C TYR A 294 -10.97 48.76 -1.33
N TRP A 295 -11.99 48.41 -0.55
CA TRP A 295 -13.39 48.62 -0.93
C TRP A 295 -13.91 50.04 -0.66
N ARG A 296 -13.07 50.92 -0.08
CA ARG A 296 -13.41 52.29 0.32
C ARG A 296 -14.66 52.35 1.22
N LEU A 297 -14.75 51.42 2.16
CA LEU A 297 -15.86 51.38 3.10
C LEU A 297 -15.81 52.56 4.07
N GLY A 298 -16.98 53.04 4.50
CA GLY A 298 -17.08 54.08 5.53
C GLY A 298 -16.61 53.58 6.91
N VAL A 299 -16.54 54.48 7.89
CA VAL A 299 -16.02 54.20 9.25
C VAL A 299 -16.64 52.95 9.89
N VAL A 300 -17.95 52.78 9.77
CA VAL A 300 -18.67 51.60 10.30
C VAL A 300 -18.26 50.30 9.58
N GLY A 301 -18.03 50.37 8.27
CA GLY A 301 -17.57 49.23 7.47
C GLY A 301 -16.13 48.82 7.76
N CYS A 302 -15.27 49.76 8.15
CA CYS A 302 -13.91 49.49 8.63
C CYS A 302 -13.88 48.97 10.07
N ALA A 303 -14.75 49.49 10.94
CA ALA A 303 -14.77 49.12 12.36
C ALA A 303 -15.07 47.63 12.58
N VAL A 304 -15.94 47.02 11.75
CA VAL A 304 -16.34 45.62 11.91
C VAL A 304 -15.17 44.64 11.69
N PRO A 305 -14.44 44.64 10.54
CA PRO A 305 -13.27 43.79 10.33
C PRO A 305 -12.13 44.03 11.32
N ILE A 306 -11.92 45.28 11.75
CA ILE A 306 -10.90 45.64 12.75
C ILE A 306 -11.22 45.02 14.10
N LEU A 307 -12.46 45.21 14.59
CA LEU A 307 -12.88 44.66 15.88
C LEU A 307 -12.86 43.13 15.88
N THR A 308 -13.36 42.50 14.81
CA THR A 308 -13.34 41.03 14.71
C THR A 308 -11.91 40.51 14.57
N GLY A 309 -11.04 41.18 13.81
CA GLY A 309 -9.62 40.83 13.70
C GLY A 309 -8.87 40.94 15.03
N ALA A 310 -9.17 41.97 15.82
CA ALA A 310 -8.62 42.15 17.16
C ALA A 310 -9.08 41.03 18.12
N ILE A 311 -10.37 40.66 18.09
CA ILE A 311 -10.91 39.55 18.88
C ILE A 311 -10.24 38.23 18.51
N VAL A 312 -10.08 37.94 17.22
CA VAL A 312 -9.44 36.70 16.75
C VAL A 312 -7.96 36.66 17.14
N SER A 313 -7.26 37.77 16.96
CA SER A 313 -5.85 37.91 17.35
C SER A 313 -5.67 37.74 18.86
N ALA A 314 -6.50 38.39 19.67
CA ALA A 314 -6.48 38.25 21.12
C ALA A 314 -6.80 36.82 21.56
N HIS A 315 -7.82 36.18 20.97
CA HIS A 315 -8.15 34.79 21.28
C HIS A 315 -6.99 33.85 20.98
N MET A 316 -6.34 34.01 19.82
CA MET A 316 -5.21 33.17 19.40
C MET A 316 -3.96 33.35 20.28
N LEU A 317 -3.70 34.57 20.78
CA LEU A 317 -2.55 34.87 21.63
C LEU A 317 -2.75 34.45 23.09
N ILE A 318 -3.98 34.59 23.61
CA ILE A 318 -4.33 34.33 25.01
C ILE A 318 -4.69 32.86 25.25
N CYS A 319 -5.45 32.23 24.35
CA CYS A 319 -5.96 30.88 24.56
C CYS A 319 -5.09 29.84 23.84
N ARG A 320 -4.16 29.21 24.57
CA ARG A 320 -3.12 28.32 24.03
C ARG A 320 -3.34 26.83 24.28
N SER A 321 -4.57 26.34 24.12
CA SER A 321 -4.85 24.90 24.20
C SER A 321 -5.33 24.36 22.85
N ARG A 322 -5.10 23.08 22.58
CA ARG A 322 -5.45 22.42 21.31
C ARG A 322 -6.93 22.61 20.91
N GLU A 323 -7.86 22.47 21.87
CA GLU A 323 -9.29 22.72 21.64
C GLU A 323 -9.59 24.18 21.29
N ARG A 324 -8.87 25.11 21.94
CA ARG A 324 -8.99 26.55 21.68
C ARG A 324 -8.31 26.93 20.37
N ASP A 325 -7.27 26.23 19.94
CA ASP A 325 -6.65 26.43 18.62
C ASP A 325 -7.55 25.99 17.49
N GLN A 326 -8.32 24.91 17.67
CA GLN A 326 -9.37 24.56 16.72
C GLN A 326 -10.46 25.65 16.64
N THR A 327 -10.75 26.30 17.78
CA THR A 327 -11.65 27.45 17.83
C THR A 327 -11.02 28.67 17.15
N SER A 328 -9.74 28.95 17.37
CA SER A 328 -8.97 30.03 16.72
C SER A 328 -8.93 29.85 15.21
N PHE A 329 -8.69 28.64 14.71
CA PHE A 329 -8.76 28.32 13.28
C PHE A 329 -10.16 28.60 12.71
N ARG A 330 -11.21 28.12 13.38
CA ARG A 330 -12.60 28.40 12.97
C ARG A 330 -12.92 29.88 13.06
N LEU A 331 -12.37 30.61 14.03
CA LEU A 331 -12.53 32.05 14.20
C LEU A 331 -11.78 32.83 13.14
N VAL A 332 -10.58 32.45 12.71
CA VAL A 332 -9.89 33.06 11.55
C VAL A 332 -10.66 32.77 10.26
N ALA A 333 -11.19 31.55 10.11
CA ALA A 333 -12.04 31.20 8.99
C ALA A 333 -13.38 31.96 9.03
N ALA A 334 -13.99 32.15 10.21
CA ALA A 334 -15.24 32.86 10.44
C ALA A 334 -15.06 34.38 10.57
N TRP A 335 -13.86 34.91 10.81
CA TRP A 335 -13.55 36.33 10.67
C TRP A 335 -13.79 36.79 9.23
N LYS A 336 -13.79 35.85 8.29
CA LYS A 336 -14.25 36.01 6.91
C LYS A 336 -15.79 36.06 6.75
N ARG A 337 -16.62 35.86 7.81
CA ARG A 337 -18.10 36.02 7.81
C ARG A 337 -18.76 36.22 9.21
N LYS A 338 -19.65 37.22 9.36
CA LYS A 338 -20.50 37.41 10.57
C LYS A 338 -21.74 36.49 10.58
N LYS A 339 -21.91 35.72 11.67
CA LYS A 339 -23.12 35.26 12.42
C LYS A 339 -23.16 33.75 12.76
N SER A 340 -23.66 33.49 13.96
CA SER A 340 -23.48 32.33 14.86
C SER A 340 -23.86 30.95 14.32
N GLY A 341 -22.94 29.99 14.51
CA GLY A 341 -23.24 28.56 14.31
C GLY A 341 -24.17 27.99 15.39
N PRO A 342 -24.85 26.87 15.11
CA PRO A 342 -25.83 26.27 16.01
C PRO A 342 -25.14 25.80 17.30
N LYS A 343 -25.79 26.09 18.44
CA LYS A 343 -25.43 25.50 19.73
C LYS A 343 -25.44 23.99 19.55
N GLY A 344 -24.34 23.33 19.94
CA GLY A 344 -24.20 21.88 19.90
C GLY A 344 -25.38 21.14 20.56
N PRO A 345 -25.48 19.82 20.38
CA PRO A 345 -26.65 19.05 20.80
C PRO A 345 -27.03 19.37 22.25
N ARG A 346 -28.29 19.74 22.46
CA ARG A 346 -28.83 20.15 23.77
C ARG A 346 -28.49 19.09 24.81
N LYS A 347 -28.21 19.48 26.07
CA LYS A 347 -27.87 18.58 27.19
C LYS A 347 -28.69 17.28 27.21
N ARG A 348 -30.00 17.39 26.93
CA ARG A 348 -30.95 16.28 26.84
C ARG A 348 -30.57 15.19 25.81
N THR A 349 -29.96 15.56 24.68
CA THR A 349 -29.46 14.63 23.66
C THR A 349 -28.16 13.96 24.11
N LYS A 350 -27.28 14.68 24.81
CA LYS A 350 -26.06 14.11 25.39
C LYS A 350 -26.39 13.13 26.53
N GLU A 351 -27.40 13.46 27.33
CA GLU A 351 -27.95 12.61 28.38
C GLU A 351 -28.65 11.37 27.81
N ALA A 352 -29.42 11.51 26.72
CA ALA A 352 -30.03 10.35 26.03
C ALA A 352 -28.99 9.39 25.45
N ILE A 353 -27.88 9.91 24.90
CA ILE A 353 -26.76 9.08 24.41
C ILE A 353 -26.05 8.38 25.58
N LEU A 354 -25.84 9.08 26.70
CA LEU A 354 -25.26 8.50 27.92
C LEU A 354 -26.18 7.46 28.56
N GLN A 355 -27.50 7.67 28.54
CA GLN A 355 -28.49 6.70 29.00
C GLN A 355 -28.48 5.46 28.10
N ALA A 356 -28.51 5.64 26.77
CA ALA A 356 -28.43 4.52 25.83
C ALA A 356 -27.13 3.70 25.98
N GLN A 357 -26.01 4.37 26.24
CA GLN A 357 -24.72 3.72 26.52
C GLN A 357 -24.69 3.00 27.87
N ARG A 358 -25.35 3.54 28.90
CA ARG A 358 -25.48 2.87 30.21
C ARG A 358 -26.43 1.69 30.15
N SER A 359 -27.55 1.78 29.44
CA SER A 359 -28.47 0.68 29.19
C SER A 359 -27.78 -0.47 28.45
N ALA A 360 -26.99 -0.16 27.40
CA ALA A 360 -26.22 -1.17 26.68
C ALA A 360 -25.10 -1.83 27.53
N LYS A 361 -24.59 -1.13 28.55
CA LYS A 361 -23.62 -1.67 29.50
C LYS A 361 -24.28 -2.57 30.55
N HIS A 362 -25.49 -2.20 31.02
CA HIS A 362 -26.23 -2.98 32.01
C HIS A 362 -26.74 -4.31 31.43
N THR A 363 -27.25 -4.29 30.19
CA THR A 363 -27.64 -5.53 29.48
C THR A 363 -26.46 -6.49 29.30
N ARG A 364 -25.22 -5.99 29.18
CA ARG A 364 -24.02 -6.83 29.05
C ARG A 364 -23.60 -7.43 30.39
N THR A 365 -23.72 -6.70 31.50
CA THR A 365 -23.48 -7.24 32.85
C THR A 365 -24.59 -8.18 33.34
N ASP A 366 -25.84 -8.00 32.90
CA ASP A 366 -26.93 -8.93 33.24
C ASP A 366 -26.73 -10.29 32.53
N ILE A 367 -26.25 -10.28 31.27
CA ILE A 367 -25.87 -11.50 30.54
C ILE A 367 -24.66 -12.19 31.20
N ASP A 368 -23.63 -11.43 31.61
CA ASP A 368 -22.46 -11.99 32.30
C ASP A 368 -22.79 -12.49 33.72
N GLY A 369 -23.85 -11.95 34.35
CA GLY A 369 -24.36 -12.37 35.65
C GLY A 369 -25.21 -13.65 35.59
N GLU A 370 -26.03 -13.82 34.55
CA GLU A 370 -26.81 -15.05 34.32
C GLU A 370 -25.92 -16.24 33.96
N ILE A 371 -24.85 -16.03 33.17
CA ILE A 371 -23.87 -17.08 32.84
C ILE A 371 -23.13 -17.56 34.10
N ARG A 372 -22.75 -16.64 34.99
CA ARG A 372 -22.02 -16.95 36.22
C ARG A 372 -22.88 -17.58 37.32
N ALA A 373 -24.21 -17.44 37.25
CA ALA A 373 -25.16 -18.09 38.15
C ALA A 373 -25.52 -19.52 37.72
N GLN A 374 -25.34 -19.86 36.43
CA GLN A 374 -25.51 -21.23 35.91
C GLN A 374 -24.28 -22.13 36.15
N ASP A 375 -23.06 -21.56 36.19
CA ASP A 375 -21.82 -22.32 36.40
C ASP A 375 -21.51 -22.71 37.87
N LEU A 376 -22.34 -22.29 38.84
CA LEU A 376 -22.17 -22.64 40.26
C LEU A 376 -23.14 -23.74 40.75
N ALA A 377 -23.97 -24.31 39.88
CA ALA A 377 -25.03 -25.25 40.28
C ALA A 377 -24.75 -26.74 40.01
N GLU A 378 -23.65 -27.13 39.34
CA GLU A 378 -23.40 -28.55 39.06
C GLU A 378 -21.96 -28.97 39.32
N ALA A 379 -21.71 -29.45 40.54
CA ALA A 379 -20.57 -30.32 40.85
C ALA A 379 -21.12 -31.69 41.31
N PRO A 380 -20.80 -32.80 40.63
CA PRO A 380 -21.10 -34.12 41.17
C PRO A 380 -19.85 -34.84 41.68
N SER A 381 -20.02 -35.42 42.85
CA SER A 381 -19.10 -36.31 43.56
C SER A 381 -18.85 -37.64 42.83
N SER A 382 -17.63 -38.12 42.99
CA SER A 382 -17.09 -39.44 42.62
C SER A 382 -17.99 -40.64 42.94
N THR A 383 -18.17 -41.56 41.97
CA THR A 383 -17.94 -43.02 42.16
C THR A 383 -17.77 -43.78 40.83
N GLN A 384 -16.61 -44.44 40.71
CA GLN A 384 -16.26 -45.73 40.07
C GLN A 384 -16.89 -46.28 38.76
N HIS A 385 -15.95 -46.55 37.83
CA HIS A 385 -15.70 -47.79 37.06
C HIS A 385 -16.53 -48.23 35.84
N ASN A 386 -15.74 -48.45 34.77
CA ASN A 386 -15.65 -49.59 33.83
C ASN A 386 -16.27 -49.53 32.41
N GLY A 387 -15.40 -49.89 31.45
CA GLY A 387 -15.71 -50.60 30.20
C GLY A 387 -16.11 -49.71 29.01
N SER A 388 -15.19 -49.31 28.14
CA SER A 388 -14.66 -50.05 26.97
C SER A 388 -15.47 -49.92 25.67
N SER A 389 -14.75 -49.44 24.65
CA SER A 389 -14.80 -49.74 23.20
C SER A 389 -15.89 -49.18 22.28
N ASN A 390 -15.41 -48.33 21.36
CA ASN A 390 -15.60 -48.29 19.90
C ASN A 390 -17.00 -48.09 19.30
N SER A 391 -17.22 -47.01 18.55
CA SER A 391 -16.90 -46.91 17.10
C SER A 391 -17.59 -45.70 16.44
N SER A 392 -16.84 -44.99 15.59
CA SER A 392 -17.18 -43.93 14.60
C SER A 392 -18.29 -44.36 13.58
N PRO A 393 -18.76 -43.56 12.57
CA PRO A 393 -18.18 -42.32 12.02
C PRO A 393 -19.13 -41.20 11.49
N SER A 394 -18.48 -40.07 11.16
CA SER A 394 -18.67 -39.16 10.00
C SER A 394 -19.90 -38.26 9.83
N GLY A 395 -19.62 -36.97 9.54
CA GLY A 395 -20.49 -36.10 8.73
C GLY A 395 -20.35 -34.60 8.99
N GLY A 396 -19.20 -33.99 8.67
CA GLY A 396 -18.99 -32.53 8.78
C GLY A 396 -18.59 -31.89 7.45
N SER A 397 -19.45 -31.03 6.91
CA SER A 397 -19.23 -30.21 5.71
C SER A 397 -18.91 -28.74 6.08
N GLN A 398 -17.92 -28.21 5.37
CA GLN A 398 -17.22 -26.91 5.52
C GLN A 398 -18.05 -25.74 4.96
N SER A 399 -17.93 -24.48 5.43
CA SER A 399 -16.91 -23.44 5.06
C SER A 399 -17.56 -22.02 5.24
N PRO A 400 -16.88 -20.85 5.07
CA PRO A 400 -15.46 -20.47 5.21
C PRO A 400 -15.20 -19.18 6.05
N GLN A 401 -13.92 -18.97 6.36
CA GLN A 401 -13.27 -17.89 7.12
C GLN A 401 -12.97 -16.62 6.30
N GLY A 402 -12.72 -15.48 6.99
CA GLY A 402 -12.02 -14.32 6.44
C GLY A 402 -11.89 -13.12 7.39
N ALA A 403 -10.66 -12.62 7.54
CA ALA A 403 -10.18 -11.39 8.22
C ALA A 403 -9.81 -11.52 9.71
N GLN A 404 -8.51 -11.66 9.99
CA GLN A 404 -7.91 -11.40 11.31
C GLN A 404 -7.29 -9.99 11.31
N ASP A 405 -7.88 -9.11 12.12
CA ASP A 405 -7.36 -7.80 12.52
C ASP A 405 -6.12 -7.95 13.41
N MET A 406 -5.07 -7.16 13.17
CA MET A 406 -3.97 -6.98 14.12
C MET A 406 -4.43 -6.10 15.29
N THR A 407 -4.85 -6.73 16.37
CA THR A 407 -4.83 -6.14 17.71
C THR A 407 -3.37 -5.93 18.15
N ILE A 408 -3.07 -4.79 18.76
CA ILE A 408 -1.82 -4.61 19.52
C ILE A 408 -1.92 -5.55 20.73
N VAL A 409 -1.42 -6.77 20.57
CA VAL A 409 -1.24 -7.73 21.65
C VAL A 409 0.05 -7.34 22.38
N SER A 410 -0.01 -7.17 23.70
CA SER A 410 1.18 -7.16 24.55
C SER A 410 1.81 -8.54 24.45
N TYR A 411 2.84 -8.71 23.63
CA TYR A 411 3.59 -9.96 23.53
C TYR A 411 4.59 -10.03 24.71
N ASP A 412 4.09 -10.37 25.90
CA ASP A 412 4.95 -10.60 27.09
C ASP A 412 5.59 -12.01 27.09
N ALA A 413 5.52 -12.76 25.99
CA ALA A 413 6.00 -14.14 25.90
C ALA A 413 7.15 -14.28 24.90
N ARG A 414 8.35 -14.57 25.43
CA ARG A 414 9.56 -14.94 24.68
C ARG A 414 9.28 -16.12 23.74
N ILE A 415 9.88 -16.11 22.55
CA ILE A 415 9.73 -17.19 21.56
C ILE A 415 10.27 -18.52 22.14
N PRO A 416 9.49 -19.62 22.10
CA PRO A 416 9.95 -20.92 22.58
C PRO A 416 11.15 -21.45 21.80
N MET A 417 12.08 -22.10 22.51
CA MET A 417 13.26 -22.71 21.89
C MET A 417 12.91 -23.77 20.84
N SER A 418 11.81 -24.51 21.04
CA SER A 418 11.30 -25.47 20.06
C SER A 418 10.93 -24.81 18.72
N SER A 419 10.40 -23.59 18.75
CA SER A 419 10.11 -22.82 17.53
C SER A 419 11.40 -22.41 16.82
N PHE A 420 12.44 -21.98 17.54
CA PHE A 420 13.74 -21.69 16.92
C PHE A 420 14.35 -22.94 16.28
N SER A 421 14.39 -24.06 16.99
CA SER A 421 14.87 -25.34 16.44
C SER A 421 14.15 -25.72 15.16
N TYR A 422 12.82 -25.65 15.15
CA TYR A 422 12.03 -26.01 13.97
C TYR A 422 12.36 -25.14 12.75
N TYR A 423 12.31 -23.81 12.88
CA TYR A 423 12.53 -22.93 11.73
C TYR A 423 14.00 -22.77 11.33
N LEU A 424 14.96 -22.97 12.26
CA LEU A 424 16.38 -23.00 11.91
C LEU A 424 16.76 -24.28 11.15
N ASN A 425 16.11 -25.41 11.45
CA ASN A 425 16.28 -26.63 10.64
C ASN A 425 15.72 -26.43 9.23
N ILE A 426 14.51 -25.83 9.09
CA ILE A 426 13.97 -25.50 7.76
C ILE A 426 14.88 -24.54 7.00
N TYR A 427 15.46 -23.54 7.69
CA TYR A 427 16.45 -22.67 7.07
C TYR A 427 17.64 -23.48 6.54
N HIS A 428 18.18 -24.41 7.33
CA HIS A 428 19.29 -25.25 6.93
C HIS A 428 18.94 -26.11 5.70
N ASP A 429 17.80 -26.78 5.74
CA ASP A 429 17.38 -27.73 4.70
C ASP A 429 17.01 -27.05 3.38
N CYS A 430 16.36 -25.88 3.43
CA CYS A 430 15.78 -25.25 2.24
C CYS A 430 16.50 -23.97 1.78
N LEU A 431 17.05 -23.17 2.71
CA LEU A 431 17.49 -21.80 2.41
C LEU A 431 18.99 -21.57 2.62
N TYR A 432 19.71 -22.48 3.28
CA TYR A 432 21.17 -22.38 3.40
C TYR A 432 21.86 -22.38 2.03
N VAL A 433 21.29 -23.11 1.07
CA VAL A 433 21.78 -23.16 -0.32
C VAL A 433 21.66 -21.80 -1.04
N VAL A 434 20.79 -20.91 -0.54
CA VAL A 434 20.55 -19.55 -1.05
C VAL A 434 21.33 -18.52 -0.21
N TRP A 435 21.36 -18.70 1.12
CA TRP A 435 22.02 -17.82 2.08
C TRP A 435 23.04 -18.60 2.92
N PRO A 436 24.21 -18.97 2.38
CA PRO A 436 25.19 -19.84 3.05
C PRO A 436 26.06 -19.07 4.06
N VAL A 437 25.42 -18.48 5.08
CA VAL A 437 26.06 -17.53 6.03
C VAL A 437 25.81 -17.83 7.51
N ILE A 438 24.99 -18.83 7.84
CA ILE A 438 24.72 -19.22 9.23
C ILE A 438 24.89 -20.73 9.42
N ASP A 439 25.71 -21.09 10.39
CA ASP A 439 25.71 -22.42 10.98
C ASP A 439 24.57 -22.52 12.01
N HIS A 440 23.56 -23.31 11.69
CA HIS A 440 22.36 -23.44 12.51
C HIS A 440 22.63 -24.18 13.83
N GLU A 441 23.55 -25.15 13.86
CA GLU A 441 23.88 -25.92 15.05
C GLU A 441 24.60 -25.03 16.07
N VAL A 442 25.59 -24.26 15.60
CA VAL A 442 26.32 -23.30 16.43
C VAL A 442 25.35 -22.25 17.00
N LEU A 443 24.41 -21.76 16.20
CA LEU A 443 23.41 -20.80 16.66
C LEU A 443 22.46 -21.41 17.71
N LEU A 444 22.01 -22.65 17.51
CA LEU A 444 21.18 -23.38 18.48
C LEU A 444 21.90 -23.60 19.82
N ILE A 445 23.20 -23.89 19.80
CA ILE A 445 24.01 -24.01 21.02
C ILE A 445 24.08 -22.66 21.74
N ARG A 446 24.33 -21.56 21.01
CA ARG A 446 24.38 -20.19 21.58
C ARG A 446 23.06 -19.77 22.22
N LEU A 447 21.93 -20.18 21.64
CA LEU A 447 20.57 -19.90 22.14
C LEU A 447 20.23 -20.63 23.44
N ARG A 448 20.94 -21.71 23.79
CA ARG A 448 20.76 -22.38 25.09
C ARG A 448 21.09 -21.46 26.27
N ASN A 449 21.91 -20.44 26.05
CA ASN A 449 22.13 -19.39 27.03
C ASN A 449 21.02 -18.32 26.92
N PRO A 450 20.11 -18.22 27.90
CA PRO A 450 18.98 -17.28 27.85
C PRO A 450 19.41 -15.81 27.87
N ASP A 451 20.62 -15.50 28.32
CA ASP A 451 21.14 -14.12 28.40
C ASP A 451 21.78 -13.66 27.09
N ASN A 452 21.99 -14.56 26.13
CA ASN A 452 22.57 -14.23 24.83
C ASN A 452 21.55 -13.56 23.90
N LYS A 453 21.24 -12.30 24.19
CA LYS A 453 20.29 -11.46 23.43
C LYS A 453 20.69 -11.29 21.96
N ILE A 454 21.98 -11.35 21.65
CA ILE A 454 22.50 -11.25 20.28
C ILE A 454 22.10 -12.49 19.48
N ALA A 455 22.38 -13.69 20.01
CA ALA A 455 21.96 -14.94 19.38
C ALA A 455 20.43 -15.02 19.25
N TYR A 456 19.70 -14.54 20.26
CA TYR A 456 18.24 -14.49 20.23
C TYR A 456 17.71 -13.57 19.11
N ALA A 457 18.23 -12.34 18.98
CA ALA A 457 17.84 -11.41 17.92
C ALA A 457 18.14 -11.99 16.53
N LEU A 458 19.32 -12.59 16.36
CA LEU A 458 19.73 -13.21 15.10
C LEU A 458 18.80 -14.39 14.75
N ALA A 459 18.55 -15.30 15.68
CA ALA A 459 17.66 -16.43 15.46
C ALA A 459 16.23 -15.99 15.12
N ALA A 460 15.68 -15.02 15.84
CA ALA A 460 14.36 -14.46 15.56
C ALA A 460 14.28 -13.81 14.17
N SER A 461 15.35 -13.12 13.75
CA SER A 461 15.42 -12.56 12.39
C SER A 461 15.44 -13.65 11.31
N ILE A 462 16.26 -14.69 11.47
CA ILE A 462 16.36 -15.82 10.52
C ILE A 462 15.02 -16.54 10.43
N CYS A 463 14.42 -16.92 11.56
CA CYS A 463 13.14 -17.62 11.55
C CYS A 463 12.02 -16.78 10.93
N SER A 464 12.00 -15.46 11.17
CA SER A 464 11.04 -14.56 10.53
C SER A 464 11.25 -14.50 9.00
N ALA A 465 12.50 -14.44 8.55
CA ALA A 465 12.87 -14.42 7.14
C ALA A 465 12.50 -15.74 6.45
N THR A 466 12.88 -16.89 7.03
CA THR A 466 12.56 -18.24 6.53
C THR A 466 11.06 -18.43 6.34
N ARG A 467 10.27 -18.08 7.36
CA ARG A 467 8.81 -18.17 7.29
C ARG A 467 8.22 -17.26 6.22
N ALA A 468 8.70 -16.02 6.11
CA ALA A 468 8.21 -15.08 5.11
C ALA A 468 8.61 -15.49 3.67
N GLN A 469 9.83 -16.01 3.50
CA GLN A 469 10.38 -16.47 2.23
C GLN A 469 9.60 -17.67 1.68
N LEU A 470 9.41 -18.69 2.51
CA LEU A 470 8.73 -19.94 2.14
C LEU A 470 7.20 -19.86 2.29
N ARG A 471 6.68 -18.76 2.84
CA ARG A 471 5.25 -18.55 3.14
C ARG A 471 4.63 -19.71 3.93
N LEU A 472 5.35 -20.19 4.94
CA LEU A 472 4.89 -21.29 5.79
C LEU A 472 3.56 -20.89 6.45
N SER A 473 2.60 -21.83 6.46
CA SER A 473 1.27 -21.63 7.05
C SER A 473 1.39 -21.22 8.53
N ASN A 474 0.45 -20.37 8.98
CA ASN A 474 0.30 -20.10 10.40
C ASN A 474 -0.33 -21.34 11.05
N ASP A 475 0.48 -22.23 11.61
CA ASP A 475 -0.05 -23.22 12.55
C ASP A 475 -0.63 -22.47 13.76
N ASP A 476 -1.87 -22.76 14.12
CA ASP A 476 -2.65 -22.10 15.19
C ASP A 476 -1.99 -22.17 16.59
N ALA A 477 -0.90 -22.92 16.74
CA ALA A 477 -0.17 -23.12 18.00
C ALA A 477 1.22 -22.43 18.07
N GLY A 478 1.74 -21.87 16.96
CA GLY A 478 3.09 -21.29 16.90
C GLY A 478 3.13 -19.75 16.99
N PRO A 479 4.25 -19.15 17.43
CA PRO A 479 4.43 -17.69 17.38
C PRO A 479 4.28 -17.17 15.95
N SER A 480 3.65 -16.01 15.75
CA SER A 480 3.42 -15.48 14.40
C SER A 480 4.73 -15.00 13.74
N THR A 481 4.80 -14.99 12.41
CA THR A 481 5.98 -14.49 11.67
C THR A 481 6.31 -13.03 12.06
N TYR A 482 5.28 -12.19 12.24
CA TYR A 482 5.44 -10.80 12.66
C TYR A 482 5.93 -10.67 14.10
N GLN A 483 5.50 -11.56 15.00
CA GLN A 483 6.00 -11.60 16.38
C GLN A 483 7.51 -11.90 16.40
N MET A 484 8.00 -12.84 15.58
CA MET A 484 9.43 -13.12 15.49
C MET A 484 10.24 -11.91 15.00
N ALA A 485 9.78 -11.25 13.94
CA ALA A 485 10.44 -10.04 13.44
C ALA A 485 10.42 -8.91 14.48
N TYR A 486 9.31 -8.74 15.19
CA TYR A 486 9.18 -7.75 16.25
C TYR A 486 10.16 -8.00 17.40
N GLU A 487 10.25 -9.23 17.88
CA GLU A 487 11.19 -9.67 18.93
C GLU A 487 12.65 -9.44 18.52
N ALA A 488 13.00 -9.74 17.26
CA ALA A 488 14.33 -9.47 16.71
C ALA A 488 14.64 -7.96 16.73
N GLU A 489 13.70 -7.10 16.32
CA GLU A 489 13.88 -5.66 16.34
C GLU A 489 14.01 -5.07 17.74
N GLN A 490 13.13 -5.46 18.66
CA GLN A 490 13.19 -5.01 20.04
C GLN A 490 14.51 -5.41 20.70
N SER A 491 14.92 -6.66 20.49
CA SER A 491 16.19 -7.16 21.03
C SER A 491 17.37 -6.39 20.46
N ARG A 492 17.37 -6.11 19.14
CA ARG A 492 18.44 -5.38 18.45
C ARG A 492 18.60 -3.93 18.92
N LEU A 493 17.50 -3.22 19.17
CA LEU A 493 17.54 -1.82 19.63
C LEU A 493 18.20 -1.65 21.00
N MET A 494 18.21 -2.71 21.81
CA MET A 494 18.77 -2.72 23.16
C MET A 494 20.21 -3.24 23.22
N LEU A 495 20.82 -3.54 22.06
CA LEU A 495 22.17 -4.10 21.96
C LEU A 495 23.17 -3.04 21.51
N ASP A 496 24.28 -2.95 22.24
CA ASP A 496 25.49 -2.25 21.80
C ASP A 496 26.50 -3.31 21.36
N TYR A 497 26.76 -3.40 20.06
CA TYR A 497 27.57 -4.47 19.49
C TYR A 497 29.06 -4.20 19.74
N SER A 498 29.72 -5.10 20.49
CA SER A 498 31.20 -5.09 20.55
C SER A 498 31.80 -5.47 19.19
N LYS A 499 33.05 -5.08 18.91
CA LYS A 499 33.73 -5.32 17.61
C LYS A 499 33.63 -6.76 17.09
N HIS A 500 33.66 -7.76 17.98
CA HIS A 500 33.57 -9.19 17.65
C HIS A 500 32.14 -9.71 17.40
N GLN A 501 31.12 -8.91 17.72
CA GLN A 501 29.70 -9.26 17.63
C GLN A 501 28.96 -8.50 16.53
N ILE A 502 29.64 -7.56 15.84
CA ILE A 502 29.05 -6.77 14.77
C ILE A 502 28.58 -7.66 13.60
N ILE A 503 29.22 -8.80 13.37
CA ILE A 503 28.78 -9.77 12.34
C ILE A 503 27.36 -10.28 12.60
N ASP A 504 27.01 -10.61 13.84
CA ASP A 504 25.64 -10.99 14.18
C ASP A 504 24.67 -9.82 13.94
N GLY A 505 25.09 -8.58 14.19
CA GLY A 505 24.33 -7.37 13.87
C GLY A 505 24.09 -7.19 12.38
N VAL A 506 25.13 -7.38 11.55
CA VAL A 506 25.04 -7.38 10.08
C VAL A 506 23.99 -8.40 9.62
N LEU A 507 24.09 -9.64 10.08
CA LEU A 507 23.22 -10.72 9.68
C LEU A 507 21.78 -10.54 10.20
N THR A 508 21.61 -10.01 11.42
CA THR A 508 20.29 -9.67 11.97
C THR A 508 19.59 -8.63 11.09
N CYS A 509 20.29 -7.56 10.69
CA CYS A 509 19.76 -6.54 9.79
C CYS A 509 19.47 -7.12 8.39
N PHE A 510 20.35 -7.97 7.86
CA PHE A 510 20.15 -8.64 6.58
C PHE A 510 18.88 -9.52 6.55
N PHE A 511 18.68 -10.39 7.55
CA PHE A 511 17.49 -11.24 7.59
C PHE A 511 16.21 -10.45 7.88
N LEU A 512 16.27 -9.38 8.68
CA LEU A 512 15.13 -8.47 8.83
C LEU A 512 14.81 -7.74 7.52
N HIS A 513 15.82 -7.36 6.72
CA HIS A 513 15.63 -6.82 5.37
C HIS A 513 14.85 -7.81 4.49
N VAL A 514 15.24 -9.08 4.49
CA VAL A 514 14.56 -10.15 3.74
C VAL A 514 13.10 -10.29 4.18
N PHE A 515 12.85 -10.35 5.50
CA PHE A 515 11.50 -10.40 6.05
C PHE A 515 10.63 -9.22 5.57
N TYR A 516 11.15 -8.00 5.67
CA TYR A 516 10.40 -6.80 5.28
C TYR A 516 10.22 -6.65 3.77
N SER A 517 11.15 -7.19 2.97
CA SER A 517 10.99 -7.28 1.52
C SER A 517 9.82 -8.20 1.16
N ASN A 518 9.80 -9.40 1.75
CA ASN A 518 8.77 -10.41 1.51
C ASN A 518 7.37 -10.02 2.02
N THR A 519 7.28 -9.15 3.03
CA THR A 519 6.01 -8.61 3.53
C THR A 519 5.57 -7.32 2.82
N GLY A 520 6.30 -6.87 1.81
CA GLY A 520 5.95 -5.70 0.99
C GLY A 520 6.28 -4.34 1.63
N ARG A 521 7.02 -4.31 2.75
CA ARG A 521 7.45 -3.06 3.42
C ARG A 521 8.81 -2.59 2.91
N ILE A 522 8.87 -2.26 1.62
CA ILE A 522 10.12 -1.98 0.88
C ILE A 522 10.98 -0.87 1.50
N THR A 523 10.37 0.21 2.01
CA THR A 523 11.15 1.30 2.66
C THR A 523 11.91 0.79 3.88
N LYS A 524 11.24 0.02 4.75
CA LYS A 524 11.87 -0.54 5.96
C LYS A 524 12.93 -1.57 5.61
N SER A 525 12.61 -2.43 4.64
CA SER A 525 13.55 -3.39 4.06
C SER A 525 14.81 -2.70 3.54
N THR A 526 14.67 -1.60 2.79
CA THR A 526 15.79 -0.82 2.25
C THR A 526 16.66 -0.26 3.36
N LEU A 527 16.07 0.37 4.38
CA LEU A 527 16.83 0.95 5.49
C LEU A 527 17.64 -0.11 6.25
N LEU A 528 17.06 -1.28 6.50
CA LEU A 528 17.75 -2.39 7.16
C LEU A 528 18.90 -2.95 6.32
N LEU A 529 18.77 -3.00 5.00
CA LEU A 529 19.87 -3.38 4.11
C LEU A 529 21.01 -2.35 4.16
N ARG A 530 20.66 -1.06 4.14
CA ARG A 530 21.67 0.02 4.28
C ARG A 530 22.34 -0.01 5.65
N GLU A 531 21.61 -0.38 6.70
CA GLU A 531 22.17 -0.56 8.04
C GLU A 531 23.13 -1.77 8.10
N ALA A 532 22.77 -2.91 7.50
CA ALA A 532 23.66 -4.07 7.39
C ALA A 532 24.95 -3.72 6.63
N ILE A 533 24.84 -2.98 5.53
CA ILE A 533 25.97 -2.47 4.74
C ILE A 533 26.82 -1.49 5.55
N ALA A 534 26.20 -0.61 6.34
CA ALA A 534 26.92 0.32 7.21
C ALA A 534 27.76 -0.44 8.25
N TYR A 535 27.20 -1.48 8.89
CA TYR A 535 27.97 -2.35 9.78
C TYR A 535 29.12 -3.05 9.06
N ALA A 536 28.90 -3.55 7.84
CA ALA A 536 29.95 -4.17 7.03
C ALA A 536 31.08 -3.17 6.68
N HIS A 537 30.75 -1.91 6.39
CA HIS A 537 31.74 -0.85 6.20
C HIS A 537 32.52 -0.54 7.48
N ILE A 538 31.84 -0.43 8.63
CA ILE A 538 32.46 -0.19 9.94
C ILE A 538 33.45 -1.30 10.30
N LEU A 539 33.10 -2.55 10.00
CA LEU A 539 33.99 -3.70 10.19
C LEU A 539 35.17 -3.72 9.21
N GLY A 540 35.02 -3.15 8.02
CA GLY A 540 36.02 -3.24 6.96
C GLY A 540 35.87 -4.45 6.03
N LEU A 541 34.72 -5.15 6.02
CA LEU A 541 34.48 -6.35 5.20
C LEU A 541 34.65 -6.14 3.69
N HIS A 542 34.69 -4.89 3.24
CA HIS A 542 34.86 -4.50 1.84
C HIS A 542 36.34 -4.34 1.44
N GLN A 543 37.27 -4.40 2.40
CA GLN A 543 38.70 -4.13 2.22
C GLN A 543 39.52 -5.40 2.48
N ASP A 544 40.58 -5.59 1.71
CA ASP A 544 41.57 -6.66 1.86
C ASP A 544 42.27 -6.64 3.24
N LEU A 545 42.49 -5.44 3.79
CA LEU A 545 43.08 -5.25 5.13
C LEU A 545 42.34 -6.01 6.25
N PHE A 546 41.03 -6.23 6.12
CA PHE A 546 40.27 -6.99 7.12
C PHE A 546 40.71 -8.47 7.17
N TYR A 547 41.24 -9.01 6.07
CA TYR A 547 41.47 -10.44 5.88
C TYR A 547 42.93 -10.86 6.12
N THR A 548 43.86 -9.93 6.36
CA THR A 548 45.32 -10.21 6.35
C THR A 548 45.77 -11.19 7.42
N ASP A 549 45.15 -11.18 8.60
CA ASP A 549 45.58 -11.94 9.78
C ASP A 549 44.57 -13.04 10.18
N LEU A 550 43.66 -13.40 9.29
CA LEU A 550 42.63 -14.40 9.53
C LEU A 550 43.01 -15.76 8.94
N ASP A 551 42.53 -16.84 9.56
CA ASP A 551 42.64 -18.17 8.97
C ASP A 551 41.74 -18.32 7.73
N HIS A 552 42.05 -19.29 6.87
CA HIS A 552 41.38 -19.47 5.59
C HIS A 552 39.87 -19.67 5.73
N ASP A 553 39.40 -20.41 6.74
CA ASP A 553 37.98 -20.71 6.91
C ASP A 553 37.20 -19.47 7.37
N THR A 554 37.79 -18.71 8.28
CA THR A 554 37.26 -17.42 8.73
C THR A 554 37.25 -16.38 7.60
N ILE A 555 38.26 -16.37 6.72
CA ILE A 555 38.27 -15.52 5.51
C ILE A 555 37.08 -15.89 4.62
N GLN A 556 36.92 -17.17 4.29
CA GLN A 556 35.84 -17.63 3.41
C GLN A 556 34.45 -17.35 4.02
N TYR A 557 34.29 -17.50 5.33
CA TYR A 557 33.06 -17.14 6.03
C TYR A 557 32.70 -15.65 5.87
N HIS A 558 33.64 -14.75 6.15
CA HIS A 558 33.42 -13.31 6.01
C HIS A 558 33.26 -12.86 4.56
N LEU A 559 33.96 -13.49 3.62
CA LEU A 559 33.76 -13.25 2.19
C LEU A 559 32.33 -13.61 1.76
N ARG A 560 31.76 -14.73 2.22
CA ARG A 560 30.35 -15.08 1.92
C ARG A 560 29.39 -14.00 2.40
N ILE A 561 29.63 -13.43 3.58
CA ILE A 561 28.81 -12.33 4.12
C ILE A 561 28.97 -11.05 3.27
N ALA A 562 30.20 -10.69 2.90
CA ALA A 562 30.44 -9.54 2.04
C ALA A 562 29.77 -9.71 0.67
N TRP A 563 29.91 -10.89 0.06
CA TRP A 563 29.35 -11.21 -1.24
C TRP A 563 27.82 -11.31 -1.22
N ILE A 564 27.19 -11.87 -0.18
CA ILE A 564 25.72 -11.87 -0.10
C ILE A 564 25.17 -10.44 0.00
N LEU A 565 25.80 -9.57 0.78
CA LEU A 565 25.42 -8.16 0.84
C LEU A 565 25.63 -7.46 -0.51
N PHE A 566 26.73 -7.75 -1.21
CA PHE A 566 27.03 -7.17 -2.53
C PHE A 566 25.97 -7.50 -3.58
N ILE A 567 25.57 -8.78 -3.67
CA ILE A 567 24.57 -9.21 -4.64
C ILE A 567 23.17 -8.75 -4.25
N THR A 568 22.82 -8.78 -2.96
CA THR A 568 21.51 -8.32 -2.47
C THR A 568 21.36 -6.81 -2.65
N ASP A 569 22.40 -6.02 -2.37
CA ASP A 569 22.40 -4.57 -2.59
C ASP A 569 22.12 -4.22 -4.05
N ARG A 570 22.81 -4.87 -4.99
CA ARG A 570 22.60 -4.65 -6.43
C ARG A 570 21.23 -5.10 -6.88
N ALA A 571 20.81 -6.30 -6.49
CA ALA A 571 19.50 -6.81 -6.86
C ALA A 571 18.38 -5.88 -6.37
N HIS A 572 18.42 -5.50 -5.10
CA HIS A 572 17.46 -4.59 -4.48
C HIS A 572 17.49 -3.20 -5.10
N SER A 573 18.69 -2.69 -5.38
CA SER A 573 18.89 -1.37 -6.00
C SER A 573 18.33 -1.32 -7.43
N LEU A 574 18.57 -2.36 -8.23
CA LEU A 574 18.02 -2.49 -9.59
C LEU A 574 16.49 -2.64 -9.60
N GLN A 575 15.93 -3.42 -8.66
CA GLN A 575 14.48 -3.65 -8.60
C GLN A 575 13.67 -2.43 -8.14
N HIS A 576 14.31 -1.49 -7.44
CA HIS A 576 13.64 -0.34 -6.81
C HIS A 576 14.19 1.01 -7.25
N ASP A 577 14.97 1.05 -8.33
CA ASP A 577 15.56 2.27 -8.91
C ASP A 577 16.37 3.09 -7.87
N LEU A 578 17.17 2.40 -7.06
CA LEU A 578 18.07 3.00 -6.08
C LEU A 578 19.54 2.84 -6.51
N PRO A 579 20.46 3.70 -6.04
CA PRO A 579 21.88 3.48 -6.26
C PRO A 579 22.42 2.36 -5.33
N PRO A 580 23.26 1.43 -5.82
CA PRO A 580 23.99 0.51 -4.95
C PRO A 580 25.03 1.29 -4.12
N THR A 581 25.24 0.85 -2.88
CA THR A 581 26.17 1.50 -1.94
C THR A 581 27.31 0.60 -1.47
N PHE A 582 27.21 -0.72 -1.63
CA PHE A 582 28.24 -1.65 -1.18
C PHE A 582 29.18 -2.02 -2.34
N LYS A 583 30.41 -1.53 -2.26
CA LYS A 583 31.47 -1.82 -3.23
C LYS A 583 32.55 -2.64 -2.56
N LEU A 584 32.98 -3.70 -3.24
CA LEU A 584 34.05 -4.57 -2.80
C LEU A 584 35.36 -4.13 -3.44
N SER A 585 36.46 -4.20 -2.70
CA SER A 585 37.79 -3.96 -3.27
C SER A 585 38.11 -5.02 -4.34
N PRO A 586 38.68 -4.65 -5.50
CA PRO A 586 39.14 -5.63 -6.50
C PRO A 586 40.30 -6.48 -5.99
N THR A 587 40.95 -6.10 -4.88
CA THR A 587 42.06 -6.83 -4.26
C THR A 587 41.63 -7.83 -3.18
N LEU A 588 40.32 -8.04 -2.99
CA LEU A 588 39.84 -9.03 -2.02
C LEU A 588 40.33 -10.45 -2.35
N PRO A 589 40.55 -11.30 -1.33
CA PRO A 589 40.86 -12.71 -1.56
C PRO A 589 39.73 -13.40 -2.34
N GLU A 590 40.09 -14.41 -3.14
CA GLU A 590 39.11 -15.13 -3.97
C GLU A 590 38.13 -15.93 -3.09
N LEU A 591 36.85 -15.84 -3.45
CA LEU A 591 35.79 -16.65 -2.83
C LEU A 591 35.86 -18.06 -3.44
N HIS A 592 36.10 -19.05 -2.59
CA HIS A 592 36.22 -20.45 -3.00
C HIS A 592 34.91 -21.22 -2.75
N PRO A 593 34.57 -22.18 -3.62
CA PRO A 593 33.51 -23.14 -3.34
C PRO A 593 33.81 -23.91 -2.04
N GLN A 594 32.80 -24.09 -1.18
CA GLN A 594 32.92 -24.97 -0.02
C GLN A 594 33.13 -26.42 -0.48
N GLN A 595 33.97 -27.18 0.23
CA GLN A 595 34.38 -28.53 -0.14
C GLN A 595 33.23 -29.56 -0.13
N ASP A 596 32.12 -29.24 0.53
CA ASP A 596 30.93 -30.09 0.54
C ASP A 596 30.06 -29.88 -0.72
N ALA A 597 30.11 -30.89 -1.60
CA ALA A 597 29.11 -31.22 -2.62
C ALA A 597 28.43 -30.04 -3.34
N GLY A 598 29.08 -29.41 -4.32
CA GLY A 598 28.44 -28.56 -5.35
C GLY A 598 27.87 -27.21 -4.89
N LEU A 599 27.51 -27.06 -3.61
CA LEU A 599 26.81 -25.92 -3.04
C LEU A 599 27.57 -24.60 -3.19
N GLY A 600 28.89 -24.62 -3.04
CA GLY A 600 29.72 -23.43 -3.14
C GLY A 600 29.88 -22.88 -4.56
N SER A 601 29.79 -23.76 -5.57
CA SER A 601 30.03 -23.39 -6.98
C SER A 601 28.93 -22.49 -7.55
N ALA A 602 27.69 -22.70 -7.10
CA ALA A 602 26.52 -21.92 -7.50
C ALA A 602 26.59 -20.48 -6.98
N PHE A 603 26.83 -20.32 -5.67
CA PHE A 603 26.93 -19.01 -5.04
C PHE A 603 28.08 -18.18 -5.63
N CYS A 604 29.26 -18.79 -5.86
CA CYS A 604 30.38 -18.13 -6.53
C CYS A 604 30.01 -17.68 -7.96
N SER A 605 29.25 -18.50 -8.69
CA SER A 605 28.79 -18.15 -10.05
C SER A 605 27.81 -16.98 -10.03
N LEU A 606 26.90 -16.94 -9.05
CA LEU A 606 25.99 -15.81 -8.84
C LEU A 606 26.76 -14.51 -8.53
N CYS A 607 27.79 -14.59 -7.67
CA CYS A 607 28.66 -13.46 -7.35
C CYS A 607 29.37 -12.93 -8.61
N ARG A 608 29.91 -13.83 -9.44
CA ARG A 608 30.55 -13.48 -10.72
C ARG A 608 29.58 -12.82 -11.70
N LEU A 609 28.31 -13.27 -11.76
CA LEU A 609 27.29 -12.63 -12.61
C LEU A 609 27.05 -11.17 -12.21
N PHE A 610 26.87 -10.90 -10.91
CA PHE A 610 26.67 -9.53 -10.43
C PHE A 610 27.92 -8.67 -10.54
N GLN A 611 29.11 -9.25 -10.35
CA GLN A 611 30.37 -8.53 -10.55
C GLN A 611 30.55 -8.12 -12.02
N ALA A 612 30.36 -9.05 -12.96
CA ALA A 612 30.48 -8.75 -14.38
C ALA A 612 29.41 -7.76 -14.87
N PHE A 613 28.21 -7.76 -14.26
CA PHE A 613 27.20 -6.72 -14.48
C PHE A 613 27.66 -5.35 -13.97
N ASP A 614 28.24 -5.27 -12.77
CA ASP A 614 28.75 -4.02 -12.16
C ASP A 614 29.89 -3.42 -13.00
N ASP A 615 30.80 -4.27 -13.49
CA ASP A 615 31.92 -3.89 -14.36
C ASP A 615 31.44 -3.31 -15.71
N ALA A 616 30.31 -3.81 -16.23
CA ALA A 616 29.68 -3.31 -17.44
C ALA A 616 28.90 -1.99 -17.22
N CYS A 617 28.54 -1.66 -15.98
CA CYS A 617 27.73 -0.49 -15.62
C CYS A 617 28.46 0.52 -14.68
N PRO A 618 29.63 1.08 -15.05
CA PRO A 618 30.38 1.96 -14.16
C PRO A 618 29.64 3.28 -13.84
N PRO A 619 29.78 3.80 -12.60
CA PRO A 619 29.02 4.96 -12.12
C PRO A 619 29.37 6.31 -12.78
N ASP A 620 30.54 6.44 -13.41
CA ASP A 620 31.00 7.68 -14.06
C ASP A 620 30.72 7.69 -15.57
N VAL A 621 29.44 7.79 -15.92
CA VAL A 621 28.94 7.80 -17.32
C VAL A 621 29.24 9.12 -18.07
N ARG A 622 30.01 10.04 -17.47
CA ARG A 622 30.23 11.37 -18.06
C ARG A 622 31.40 11.49 -19.04
N SER A 623 32.24 10.47 -19.22
CA SER A 623 33.49 10.63 -20.00
C SER A 623 33.70 9.71 -21.20
N ASN A 624 33.08 8.52 -21.32
CA ASN A 624 33.39 7.58 -22.42
C ASN A 624 32.17 6.74 -22.87
N GLN A 625 31.29 7.32 -23.68
CA GLN A 625 30.10 6.65 -24.23
C GLN A 625 30.44 5.40 -25.09
N VAL A 626 31.54 5.44 -25.85
CA VAL A 626 31.94 4.35 -26.76
C VAL A 626 32.48 3.13 -25.99
N GLY A 627 33.26 3.34 -24.92
CA GLY A 627 33.78 2.24 -24.09
C GLY A 627 32.70 1.55 -23.26
N PHE A 628 31.70 2.32 -22.81
CA PHE A 628 30.54 1.83 -22.06
C PHE A 628 29.68 0.88 -22.90
N LEU A 629 29.31 1.27 -24.12
CA LEU A 629 28.56 0.40 -25.04
C LEU A 629 29.34 -0.87 -25.42
N GLY A 630 30.65 -0.75 -25.63
CA GLY A 630 31.52 -1.90 -25.89
C GLY A 630 31.55 -2.91 -24.75
N ALA A 631 31.62 -2.41 -23.50
CA ALA A 631 31.56 -3.25 -22.30
C ALA A 631 30.20 -3.95 -22.16
N ILE A 632 29.10 -3.22 -22.36
CA ILE A 632 27.74 -3.78 -22.36
C ILE A 632 27.58 -4.85 -23.45
N SER A 633 27.94 -4.55 -24.70
CA SER A 633 27.82 -5.48 -25.82
C SER A 633 28.67 -6.74 -25.59
N SER A 634 29.89 -6.59 -25.09
CA SER A 634 30.75 -7.71 -24.70
C SER A 634 30.10 -8.58 -23.62
N GLN A 635 29.53 -7.95 -22.58
CA GLN A 635 28.90 -8.67 -21.48
C GLN A 635 27.59 -9.35 -21.87
N LEU A 636 26.79 -8.76 -22.76
CA LEU A 636 25.57 -9.39 -23.30
C LEU A 636 25.87 -10.60 -24.19
N ARG A 637 27.05 -10.61 -24.84
CA ARG A 637 27.55 -11.74 -25.65
C ARG A 637 28.24 -12.82 -24.80
N ALA A 638 28.76 -12.46 -23.64
CA ALA A 638 29.44 -13.39 -22.76
C ALA A 638 28.48 -14.52 -22.38
N ARG A 639 28.80 -15.74 -22.85
CA ARG A 639 28.11 -16.95 -22.40
C ARG A 639 28.83 -17.47 -21.17
N HIS A 640 28.23 -17.27 -20.01
CA HIS A 640 28.69 -17.93 -18.80
C HIS A 640 28.28 -19.41 -18.90
N PRO A 641 29.23 -20.37 -18.96
CA PRO A 641 28.88 -21.77 -18.84
C PRO A 641 28.21 -21.95 -17.48
N LEU A 642 26.91 -22.26 -17.49
CA LEU A 642 26.17 -22.51 -16.27
C LEU A 642 26.84 -23.70 -15.55
N PRO A 643 27.17 -23.57 -14.27
CA PRO A 643 27.75 -24.68 -13.52
C PRO A 643 26.80 -25.88 -13.56
N LEU A 644 27.38 -27.09 -13.65
CA LEU A 644 26.66 -28.33 -13.38
C LEU A 644 26.36 -28.36 -11.88
N CYS A 645 25.26 -27.74 -11.48
CA CYS A 645 24.78 -27.75 -10.11
C CYS A 645 23.78 -28.91 -9.94
N ASP A 646 24.05 -29.83 -9.02
CA ASP A 646 23.10 -30.91 -8.75
C ASP A 646 21.83 -30.39 -8.07
N ASN A 647 21.96 -29.31 -7.29
CA ASN A 647 20.84 -28.69 -6.59
C ASN A 647 19.98 -27.82 -7.54
N GLU A 648 18.71 -28.19 -7.66
CA GLU A 648 17.75 -27.52 -8.54
C GLU A 648 17.40 -26.09 -8.11
N ILE A 649 17.31 -25.81 -6.81
CA ILE A 649 17.05 -24.45 -6.27
C ILE A 649 18.16 -23.49 -6.71
N GLN A 650 19.40 -23.93 -6.62
CA GLN A 650 20.56 -23.14 -7.05
C GLN A 650 20.60 -22.94 -8.57
N ARG A 651 20.29 -23.98 -9.35
CA ARG A 651 20.14 -23.87 -10.82
C ARG A 651 19.08 -22.84 -11.19
N ALA A 652 17.94 -22.87 -10.52
CA ALA A 652 16.84 -21.93 -10.75
C ALA A 652 17.28 -20.47 -10.51
N ASP A 653 18.00 -20.19 -9.42
CA ASP A 653 18.48 -18.82 -9.13
C ASP A 653 19.43 -18.31 -10.21
N ILE A 654 20.43 -19.12 -10.59
CA ILE A 654 21.44 -18.71 -11.57
C ILE A 654 20.79 -18.48 -12.93
N VAL A 655 19.97 -19.42 -13.40
CA VAL A 655 19.33 -19.37 -14.73
C VAL A 655 18.43 -18.15 -14.87
N VAL A 656 17.59 -17.88 -13.87
CA VAL A 656 16.67 -16.76 -13.91
C VAL A 656 17.41 -15.44 -13.68
N THR A 657 18.38 -15.40 -12.78
CA THR A 657 19.16 -14.19 -12.50
C THR A 657 20.03 -13.79 -13.69
N ASP A 658 20.71 -14.74 -14.36
CA ASP A 658 21.47 -14.48 -15.59
C ASP A 658 20.58 -13.85 -16.66
N SER A 659 19.42 -14.47 -16.93
CA SER A 659 18.48 -13.98 -17.94
C SER A 659 17.94 -12.60 -17.60
N TRP A 660 17.61 -12.36 -16.33
CA TRP A 660 17.15 -11.07 -15.85
C TRP A 660 18.22 -9.98 -15.97
N LEU A 661 19.46 -10.23 -15.51
CA LEU A 661 20.56 -9.27 -15.61
C LEU A 661 20.88 -8.92 -17.06
N ARG A 662 20.83 -9.90 -17.98
CA ARG A 662 21.01 -9.65 -19.43
C ARG A 662 19.93 -8.71 -19.99
N VAL A 663 18.66 -8.92 -19.61
CA VAL A 663 17.56 -8.03 -20.02
C VAL A 663 17.71 -6.62 -19.41
N VAL A 664 18.07 -6.51 -18.14
CA VAL A 664 18.32 -5.22 -17.48
C VAL A 664 19.47 -4.47 -18.14
N LEU A 665 20.58 -5.16 -18.42
CA LEU A 665 21.76 -4.59 -19.08
C LEU A 665 21.44 -4.14 -20.51
N TRP A 666 20.64 -4.92 -21.25
CA TRP A 666 20.13 -4.52 -22.57
C TRP A 666 19.27 -3.26 -22.48
N LYS A 667 18.35 -3.15 -21.50
CA LYS A 667 17.54 -1.94 -21.29
C LYS A 667 18.41 -0.71 -21.00
N ALA A 668 19.47 -0.87 -20.22
CA ALA A 668 20.41 0.21 -19.92
C ALA A 668 21.18 0.70 -21.16
N ALA A 669 21.34 -0.16 -22.18
CA ALA A 669 21.97 0.19 -23.45
C ALA A 669 21.09 1.07 -24.35
N ILE A 670 19.75 0.94 -24.25
CA ILE A 670 18.78 1.57 -25.18
C ILE A 670 19.07 3.06 -25.46
N PRO A 671 19.32 3.93 -24.46
CA PRO A 671 19.56 5.36 -24.70
C PRO A 671 20.83 5.66 -25.52
N TYR A 672 21.73 4.68 -25.64
CA TYR A 672 23.03 4.81 -26.28
C TYR A 672 23.12 4.05 -27.62
N VAL A 673 22.06 3.34 -28.03
CA VAL A 673 22.00 2.66 -29.33
C VAL A 673 21.74 3.70 -30.43
N ASP A 674 22.81 4.15 -31.09
CA ASP A 674 22.76 5.05 -32.26
C ASP A 674 22.70 4.29 -33.60
N ALA A 675 22.41 5.01 -34.69
CA ALA A 675 22.46 4.49 -36.08
C ALA A 675 23.84 3.95 -36.53
N ASN A 676 24.89 4.16 -35.73
CA ASN A 676 26.25 3.64 -35.95
C ASN A 676 26.51 2.27 -35.29
N THR A 677 25.51 1.70 -34.61
CA THR A 677 25.60 0.35 -34.05
C THR A 677 25.72 -0.66 -35.20
N ASP A 678 26.63 -1.63 -35.08
CA ASP A 678 26.76 -2.71 -36.08
C ASP A 678 25.39 -3.39 -36.24
N PRO A 679 24.78 -3.37 -37.44
CA PRO A 679 23.48 -4.00 -37.67
C PRO A 679 23.50 -5.52 -37.43
N ASN A 680 24.69 -6.13 -37.31
CA ASN A 680 24.86 -7.54 -36.94
C ASN A 680 25.14 -7.75 -35.43
N ASP A 681 25.09 -6.72 -34.59
CA ASP A 681 25.28 -6.87 -33.14
C ASP A 681 24.09 -7.60 -32.49
N GLN A 682 24.22 -8.91 -32.35
CA GLN A 682 23.22 -9.76 -31.71
C GLN A 682 22.91 -9.36 -30.25
N GLY A 683 23.86 -8.74 -29.54
CA GLY A 683 23.69 -8.34 -28.14
C GLY A 683 22.86 -7.07 -27.96
N LEU A 684 22.91 -6.15 -28.94
CA LEU A 684 22.17 -4.88 -28.92
C LEU A 684 20.91 -4.89 -29.80
N SER A 685 20.61 -6.03 -30.43
CA SER A 685 19.41 -6.20 -31.27
C SER A 685 18.12 -5.92 -30.50
N VAL A 686 17.12 -5.36 -31.19
CA VAL A 686 15.75 -5.19 -30.68
C VAL A 686 15.11 -6.55 -30.33
N SER A 687 15.53 -7.64 -30.99
CA SER A 687 15.07 -9.00 -30.71
C SER A 687 15.81 -9.71 -29.57
N PHE A 688 16.80 -9.05 -28.93
CA PHE A 688 17.60 -9.66 -27.88
C PHE A 688 16.75 -10.17 -26.69
N PRO A 689 15.76 -9.42 -26.13
CA PRO A 689 14.90 -9.92 -25.06
C PRO A 689 14.16 -11.21 -25.43
N THR A 690 13.72 -11.35 -26.68
CA THR A 690 13.07 -12.56 -27.19
C THR A 690 14.04 -13.74 -27.19
N SER A 691 15.30 -13.54 -27.60
CA SER A 691 16.33 -14.60 -27.57
C SER A 691 16.64 -15.05 -26.13
N VAL A 692 16.77 -14.11 -25.20
CA VAL A 692 17.00 -14.40 -23.78
C VAL A 692 15.81 -15.16 -23.19
N ALA A 693 14.59 -14.73 -23.50
CA ALA A 693 13.37 -15.38 -23.02
C ALA A 693 13.21 -16.81 -23.58
N ARG A 694 13.61 -17.05 -24.84
CA ARG A 694 13.63 -18.39 -25.45
C ARG A 694 14.62 -19.31 -24.73
N ASP A 695 15.85 -18.84 -24.51
CA ASP A 695 16.88 -19.59 -23.80
C ASP A 695 16.47 -19.88 -22.35
N LEU A 696 15.85 -18.90 -21.69
CA LEU A 696 15.30 -19.04 -20.35
C LEU A 696 14.21 -20.11 -20.31
N LEU A 697 13.26 -20.08 -21.24
CA LEU A 697 12.16 -21.04 -21.31
C LEU A 697 12.64 -22.48 -21.47
N ALA A 698 13.65 -22.69 -22.33
CA ALA A 698 14.27 -23.99 -22.55
C ALA A 698 14.99 -24.55 -21.32
N LYS A 699 15.43 -23.67 -20.40
CA LYS A 699 16.03 -24.07 -19.12
C LYS A 699 14.97 -24.27 -18.04
N LEU A 700 13.93 -23.43 -18.01
CA LEU A 700 12.82 -23.52 -17.04
C LEU A 700 12.03 -24.83 -17.15
N THR A 701 11.96 -25.43 -18.35
CA THR A 701 11.35 -26.77 -18.55
C THR A 701 12.07 -27.89 -17.79
N THR A 702 13.32 -27.65 -17.36
CA THR A 702 14.15 -28.62 -16.62
C THR A 702 14.17 -28.37 -15.11
N LEU A 703 13.28 -27.50 -14.62
CA LEU A 703 13.20 -27.05 -13.23
C LEU A 703 11.78 -27.26 -12.68
N SER A 704 11.68 -27.72 -11.44
CA SER A 704 10.44 -27.85 -10.70
C SER A 704 9.87 -26.50 -10.27
N SER A 705 8.55 -26.45 -10.06
CA SER A 705 7.86 -25.29 -9.51
C SER A 705 8.39 -24.96 -8.11
N CYS A 706 8.67 -25.98 -7.29
CA CYS A 706 9.22 -25.84 -5.94
C CYS A 706 10.57 -25.11 -5.92
N ALA A 707 11.48 -25.46 -6.85
CA ALA A 707 12.78 -24.81 -6.96
C ALA A 707 12.67 -23.31 -7.27
N LEU A 708 11.68 -22.90 -8.07
CA LEU A 708 11.40 -21.49 -8.36
C LEU A 708 10.72 -20.78 -7.17
N GLU A 709 9.78 -21.45 -6.51
CA GLU A 709 8.99 -20.87 -5.41
C GLU A 709 9.80 -20.60 -4.14
N THR A 710 10.86 -21.39 -3.89
CA THR A 710 11.76 -21.26 -2.73
C THR A 710 12.45 -19.89 -2.67
N HIS A 711 12.64 -19.24 -3.82
CA HIS A 711 13.24 -17.91 -3.95
C HIS A 711 12.26 -16.75 -3.68
N GLY A 712 10.99 -17.06 -3.45
CA GLY A 712 9.99 -16.08 -3.03
C GLY A 712 9.64 -15.02 -4.11
N PRO A 713 9.07 -13.88 -3.72
CA PRO A 713 8.59 -12.84 -4.63
C PRO A 713 9.66 -12.23 -5.56
N GLY A 714 10.93 -12.28 -5.17
CA GLY A 714 12.04 -11.77 -5.99
C GLY A 714 12.18 -12.55 -7.30
N MET A 715 11.98 -13.87 -7.28
CA MET A 715 12.02 -14.73 -8.46
C MET A 715 10.95 -14.33 -9.48
N MET A 716 9.72 -14.10 -8.99
CA MET A 716 8.60 -13.66 -9.82
C MET A 716 8.90 -12.32 -10.50
N SER A 717 9.48 -11.38 -9.76
CA SER A 717 9.82 -10.05 -10.29
C SER A 717 10.86 -10.15 -11.42
N LYS A 718 11.86 -11.02 -11.27
CA LYS A 718 12.86 -11.32 -12.32
C LYS A 718 12.22 -11.93 -13.57
N LEU A 719 11.37 -12.95 -13.41
CA LEU A 719 10.64 -13.58 -14.52
C LEU A 719 9.68 -12.62 -15.22
N PHE A 720 8.96 -11.82 -14.44
CA PHE A 720 8.07 -10.79 -14.95
C PHE A 720 8.83 -9.78 -15.79
N GLU A 721 9.98 -9.28 -15.34
CA GLU A 721 10.77 -8.31 -16.12
C GLU A 721 11.23 -8.88 -17.47
N VAL A 722 11.60 -10.15 -17.55
CA VAL A 722 11.93 -10.82 -18.82
C VAL A 722 10.69 -10.87 -19.73
N ALA A 723 9.56 -11.36 -19.23
CA ALA A 723 8.31 -11.44 -20.01
C ALA A 723 7.80 -10.06 -20.46
N ASN A 724 7.85 -9.08 -19.56
CA ASN A 724 7.48 -7.69 -19.78
C ASN A 724 8.31 -7.07 -20.92
N SER A 725 9.60 -7.39 -20.99
CA SER A 725 10.50 -6.91 -22.04
C SER A 725 10.19 -7.52 -23.41
N VAL A 726 9.78 -8.79 -23.45
CA VAL A 726 9.29 -9.42 -24.69
C VAL A 726 8.01 -8.74 -25.17
N ALA A 727 7.09 -8.45 -24.25
CA ALA A 727 5.86 -7.72 -24.58
C ALA A 727 6.16 -6.32 -25.15
N ASP A 728 7.13 -5.60 -24.56
CA ASP A 728 7.56 -4.28 -25.07
C ASP A 728 8.12 -4.36 -26.49
N VAL A 729 8.91 -5.38 -26.79
CA VAL A 729 9.42 -5.62 -28.16
C VAL A 729 8.29 -5.89 -29.14
N ILE A 730 7.30 -6.72 -28.78
CA ILE A 730 6.14 -7.01 -29.64
C ILE A 730 5.31 -5.74 -29.92
N ILE A 731 5.14 -4.88 -28.92
CA ILE A 731 4.37 -3.64 -29.04
C ILE A 731 5.12 -2.60 -29.90
N CYS A 732 6.43 -2.46 -29.69
CA CYS A 732 7.24 -1.44 -30.37
C CYS A 732 7.71 -1.84 -31.77
N ALA A 733 7.83 -3.14 -32.06
CA ALA A 733 8.30 -3.67 -33.33
C ALA A 733 7.40 -4.85 -33.82
N PRO A 734 6.15 -4.57 -34.23
CA PRO A 734 5.18 -5.61 -34.61
C PRO A 734 5.65 -6.45 -35.81
N ASP A 735 6.44 -5.88 -36.71
CA ASP A 735 6.99 -6.61 -37.86
C ASP A 735 7.92 -7.76 -37.45
N LEU A 736 8.55 -7.68 -36.28
CA LEU A 736 9.40 -8.75 -35.71
C LEU A 736 8.59 -9.79 -34.93
N ALA A 737 7.30 -9.53 -34.66
CA ALA A 737 6.45 -10.44 -33.89
C ALA A 737 5.97 -11.65 -34.71
N ASP A 738 5.94 -11.53 -36.04
CA ASP A 738 5.49 -12.59 -36.97
C ASP A 738 6.66 -13.28 -37.72
N VAL A 739 7.92 -12.91 -37.42
CA VAL A 739 9.12 -13.51 -38.02
C VAL A 739 9.47 -14.82 -37.31
N ASP A 740 8.88 -15.91 -37.78
CA ASP A 740 9.30 -17.33 -37.67
C ASP A 740 8.06 -18.24 -37.56
N SER A 741 7.25 -18.34 -38.62
CA SER A 741 6.06 -19.22 -38.65
C SER A 741 6.36 -20.73 -38.57
N ALA A 742 7.64 -21.11 -38.48
CA ALA A 742 8.09 -22.50 -38.36
C ALA A 742 8.60 -22.89 -36.95
N HIS A 743 8.80 -21.92 -36.03
CA HIS A 743 9.38 -22.14 -34.69
C HIS A 743 8.59 -21.38 -33.61
N ILE A 744 8.88 -21.64 -32.31
CA ILE A 744 8.26 -20.93 -31.18
C ILE A 744 8.57 -19.43 -31.29
N GLY A 745 7.55 -18.63 -31.60
CA GLY A 745 7.65 -17.19 -31.84
C GLY A 745 7.63 -16.33 -30.56
N PRO A 746 7.86 -15.01 -30.66
CA PRO A 746 7.85 -14.09 -29.50
C PRO A 746 6.52 -14.13 -28.71
N ARG A 747 5.40 -14.26 -29.42
CA ARG A 747 4.06 -14.39 -28.84
C ARG A 747 3.88 -15.69 -28.04
N ASP A 748 4.40 -16.81 -28.55
CA ASP A 748 4.34 -18.10 -27.87
C ASP A 748 5.19 -18.10 -26.60
N ILE A 749 6.38 -17.51 -26.66
CA ILE A 749 7.28 -17.34 -25.51
C ILE A 749 6.61 -16.51 -24.42
N LEU A 750 5.99 -15.39 -24.79
CA LEU A 750 5.28 -14.52 -23.85
C LEU A 750 4.10 -15.26 -23.18
N CYS A 751 3.32 -16.03 -23.95
CA CYS A 751 2.23 -16.86 -23.42
C CYS A 751 2.75 -17.93 -22.44
N ALA A 752 3.84 -18.62 -22.80
CA ALA A 752 4.43 -19.66 -21.96
C ALA A 752 4.96 -19.11 -20.63
N LEU A 753 5.73 -18.00 -20.68
CA LEU A 753 6.23 -17.33 -19.48
C LEU A 753 5.09 -16.79 -18.62
N SER A 754 4.06 -16.17 -19.22
CA SER A 754 2.90 -15.70 -18.43
C SER A 754 2.14 -16.84 -17.78
N SER A 755 2.03 -18.00 -18.43
CA SER A 755 1.35 -19.17 -17.87
C SER A 755 2.13 -19.74 -16.69
N LEU A 756 3.46 -19.82 -16.81
CA LEU A 756 4.36 -20.20 -15.73
C LEU A 756 4.26 -19.24 -14.54
N ILE A 757 4.35 -17.92 -14.78
CA ILE A 757 4.27 -16.93 -13.69
C ILE A 757 2.91 -17.02 -12.97
N ALA A 758 1.84 -17.38 -13.68
CA ALA A 758 0.52 -17.58 -13.09
C ALA A 758 0.35 -18.90 -12.34
N SER A 759 1.18 -19.92 -12.58
CA SER A 759 1.07 -21.24 -11.93
C SER A 759 1.80 -21.35 -10.59
N LEU A 760 2.83 -20.53 -10.36
CA LEU A 760 3.62 -20.56 -9.12
C LEU A 760 2.77 -20.10 -7.91
N ARG A 761 2.74 -20.85 -6.81
CA ARG A 761 1.86 -20.64 -5.63
C ARG A 761 2.30 -19.48 -4.73
N THR A 762 3.60 -19.22 -4.61
CA THR A 762 4.16 -18.19 -3.71
C THR A 762 4.04 -16.75 -4.24
N THR A 763 3.22 -16.51 -5.27
CA THR A 763 3.29 -15.34 -6.17
C THR A 763 2.14 -14.34 -6.04
N ALA A 764 1.70 -14.05 -4.81
CA ALA A 764 0.63 -13.07 -4.58
C ALA A 764 1.07 -11.59 -4.78
N ASN A 765 1.68 -11.24 -5.92
CA ASN A 765 1.68 -9.85 -6.39
C ASN A 765 0.66 -9.69 -7.53
N PRO A 766 -0.63 -9.51 -7.20
CA PRO A 766 -1.68 -9.38 -8.21
C PRO A 766 -1.50 -8.18 -9.13
N ALA A 767 -0.68 -7.18 -8.74
CA ALA A 767 -0.38 -6.03 -9.59
C ALA A 767 0.50 -6.42 -10.79
N LEU A 768 1.56 -7.21 -10.59
CA LEU A 768 2.43 -7.66 -11.69
C LEU A 768 1.69 -8.56 -12.68
N LEU A 769 0.85 -9.48 -12.17
CA LEU A 769 0.01 -10.32 -13.03
C LEU A 769 -1.03 -9.51 -13.81
N THR A 770 -1.63 -8.49 -13.19
CA THR A 770 -2.55 -7.57 -13.88
C THR A 770 -1.84 -6.81 -14.98
N LEU A 771 -0.66 -6.26 -14.69
CA LEU A 771 0.14 -5.51 -15.67
C LEU A 771 0.58 -6.40 -16.84
N LEU A 772 1.01 -7.64 -16.57
CA LEU A 772 1.37 -8.58 -17.63
C LEU A 772 0.17 -8.91 -18.51
N ARG A 773 -1.01 -9.14 -17.92
CA ARG A 773 -2.26 -9.39 -18.66
C ARG A 773 -2.66 -8.20 -19.52
N GLU A 774 -2.57 -6.98 -19.01
CA GLU A 774 -2.85 -5.76 -19.78
C GLU A 774 -1.92 -5.64 -21.00
N LYS A 775 -0.62 -5.93 -20.83
CA LYS A 775 0.33 -5.94 -21.94
C LYS A 775 0.10 -7.08 -22.93
N MET A 776 -0.28 -8.27 -22.47
CA MET A 776 -0.67 -9.37 -23.35
C MET A 776 -1.90 -9.03 -24.20
N MET A 777 -2.88 -8.32 -23.63
CA MET A 777 -4.03 -7.81 -24.38
C MET A 777 -3.57 -6.83 -25.47
N ALA A 778 -2.64 -5.92 -25.15
CA ALA A 778 -2.06 -4.99 -26.12
C ALA A 778 -1.27 -5.70 -27.24
N CYS A 779 -0.69 -6.87 -26.97
CA CYS A 779 -0.02 -7.74 -27.95
C CYS A 779 -1.00 -8.58 -28.81
N ALA A 780 -2.31 -8.35 -28.69
CA ALA A 780 -3.39 -9.12 -29.33
C ALA A 780 -3.49 -10.61 -28.89
N LEU A 781 -2.98 -10.94 -27.70
CA LEU A 781 -3.03 -12.31 -27.12
C LEU A 781 -4.23 -12.53 -26.19
N GLY A 782 -5.28 -11.72 -26.34
CA GLY A 782 -6.33 -11.55 -25.33
C GLY A 782 -7.25 -12.73 -25.02
N GLN A 783 -7.09 -13.87 -25.68
CA GLN A 783 -7.81 -15.13 -25.39
C GLN A 783 -7.00 -16.38 -25.74
N ALA A 784 -5.70 -16.43 -25.42
CA ALA A 784 -5.01 -17.71 -25.44
C ALA A 784 -5.59 -18.59 -24.31
N ARG A 785 -6.40 -19.60 -24.67
CA ARG A 785 -6.66 -20.75 -23.77
C ARG A 785 -5.29 -21.30 -23.33
N PRO A 786 -5.14 -21.85 -22.11
CA PRO A 786 -3.91 -22.53 -21.74
C PRO A 786 -3.69 -23.68 -22.74
N GLY A 787 -2.84 -23.43 -23.74
CA GLY A 787 -2.32 -24.48 -24.60
C GLY A 787 -1.48 -25.39 -23.71
N ARG A 788 -1.67 -26.70 -23.84
CA ARG A 788 -0.85 -27.73 -23.19
C ARG A 788 0.61 -27.60 -23.63
N LEU A 789 1.36 -26.64 -23.10
CA LEU A 789 2.74 -26.43 -23.56
C LEU A 789 3.78 -26.28 -22.46
N LEU A 790 3.40 -26.33 -21.18
CA LEU A 790 4.33 -26.57 -20.09
C LEU A 790 3.62 -27.34 -18.98
N GLN A 791 3.64 -28.67 -19.03
CA GLN A 791 3.66 -29.45 -17.80
C GLN A 791 5.11 -29.41 -17.34
N ILE A 792 5.41 -28.57 -16.36
CA ILE A 792 6.52 -28.85 -15.46
C ILE A 792 6.27 -30.27 -14.95
N THR A 793 7.30 -31.10 -14.92
CA THR A 793 7.22 -32.47 -14.39
C THR A 793 6.99 -32.41 -12.88
N ASP A 794 5.80 -32.02 -12.48
CA ASP A 794 5.29 -32.26 -11.15
C ASP A 794 4.84 -33.73 -11.15
N VAL A 795 5.75 -34.62 -10.72
CA VAL A 795 5.33 -35.95 -10.29
C VAL A 795 4.39 -35.71 -9.09
N PRO A 796 3.14 -36.20 -9.13
CA PRO A 796 2.26 -36.09 -7.97
C PRO A 796 2.90 -36.77 -6.77
N ASP A 797 2.94 -36.08 -5.62
CA ASP A 797 3.38 -36.64 -4.32
C ASP A 797 2.55 -37.88 -3.88
N ASP A 798 1.46 -38.20 -4.57
CA ASP A 798 0.61 -39.37 -4.28
C ASP A 798 1.26 -40.72 -4.71
N ASP A 799 2.30 -40.72 -5.55
CA ASP A 799 2.97 -41.95 -6.00
C ASP A 799 4.20 -42.35 -5.15
N LEU A 800 4.65 -41.51 -4.21
CA LEU A 800 5.73 -41.86 -3.27
C LEU A 800 5.24 -42.45 -1.95
N GLN A 801 3.93 -42.45 -1.68
CA GLN A 801 3.35 -43.13 -0.51
C GLN A 801 2.78 -44.52 -0.81
N SER A 802 2.75 -44.93 -2.09
CA SER A 802 2.19 -46.22 -2.51
C SER A 802 3.24 -47.30 -2.83
N GLU A 803 4.52 -46.93 -3.00
CA GLU A 803 5.63 -47.90 -3.16
C GLU A 803 6.34 -48.29 -1.85
N GLU A 804 6.26 -47.51 -0.77
CA GLU A 804 6.78 -47.91 0.55
C GLU A 804 5.83 -48.84 1.35
N MET A 805 4.58 -49.00 0.90
CA MET A 805 3.58 -49.86 1.57
C MET A 805 3.34 -51.20 0.85
N ASN A 806 4.30 -51.65 0.03
CA ASN A 806 4.29 -53.00 -0.59
C ASN A 806 5.61 -53.78 -0.42
N LEU A 807 6.52 -53.33 0.46
CA LEU A 807 7.75 -54.07 0.83
C LEU A 807 7.79 -54.54 2.28
N VAL A 808 6.64 -54.58 2.97
CA VAL A 808 6.46 -55.36 4.20
C VAL A 808 5.24 -56.27 4.06
N ASN A 809 5.46 -57.38 3.37
CA ASN A 809 4.83 -58.68 3.62
C ASN A 809 5.86 -59.77 3.32
#